data_AF-A0A9W4RLX4-F1
#
_entry.id   AF-A0A9W4RLX4-F1
#
_cell.length_a   1.000
_cell.length_b   1.000
_cell.length_c   1.000
_cell.angle_alpha   90.00
_cell.angle_beta   90.00
_cell.angle_gamma   90.00
#
_symmetry.space_group_name_H-M   'P 1'
#
loop_
_entity.id
_entity.type
_entity.pdbx_description
1 polymer ?
#
loop_
_entity_poly.entity_id
_entity_poly.type
_entity_poly.pdbx_seq_one_letter_code
_entity_poly.pdbx_strand_id
1 'polypeptide(L)'
;NEASITTFTMKSATLLLALAASLISGSPTPRAAKDPYFFLIGDSTVAVNGGWGNGFLSYLKSPAGGENRGKSGSTTVSWKSNGRWDSLLQGINDTKTDYEPIVTVQFGHNDQKVMELDEFRANLIDIAAELKSAGATPIFITSLTRRTFEDGEVVQNLHDWRGKTIAAAKESKIKWLDLNMKSTDYVNAIGEENSTAYNLGGSDRTHLSLAGEKVFGRMVVDLLLEKRTDLAGYFEADEEITEAIANGEFTDGGLLPEKSNYCRYPSPWFGIARCGTGPEHHDIDVPIGKVVNDLRKDVAIENRRNEEAGGVTPQDVVTKQTSQPVGSSSTCKSAERITSSAMLRSFLSLGFAALAIALPLNPKIGISSRHANLAWEVLPTGSKQQFRGLSPVSDKIAWVSGTNGTVLLTTDGGASWSSVGPSLAPEDAELQFRDVQAFSAEKAVILSIGEGADSRVYITDDGGASWTQTFANEEAAAFFNCVDFEDEEKGLAVSDPVDGKFRLIETVDGGKSWEIVESSGMVPALEGEFGFAASGTCISTAAGRWYLASGGVDPGRVFRSADGHNWDVSGSAISGGASAGVFSVPFKDELNGIAVGGDFNVANGSTYTSSWSEDGGATWTASEAFPGGYRSGSSWAPGLCNVAVAVGPSGSDVTVDGGRTWRTFDTGSFDSVECLSGRVCWASGSGGRVGRLWLK
;
A
#
# COMPACT_ATOMS: atom_id res chain seq x y z
N ASN A 1 96.99 -45.08 -4.33
CA ASN A 1 95.77 -44.72 -5.07
C ASN A 1 95.00 -43.78 -4.15
N GLU A 2 95.51 -42.57 -3.92
CA GLU A 2 95.27 -41.36 -4.76
C GLU A 2 93.82 -40.88 -4.58
N ALA A 3 93.55 -39.80 -3.83
CA ALA A 3 93.80 -38.37 -4.13
C ALA A 3 92.89 -37.84 -5.28
N SER A 4 92.26 -36.65 -5.23
CA SER A 4 92.16 -35.59 -4.20
C SER A 4 90.96 -34.65 -4.46
N ILE A 5 90.44 -34.06 -3.37
CA ILE A 5 89.76 -32.75 -3.14
C ILE A 5 89.82 -31.75 -4.33
N THR A 6 88.75 -31.05 -4.78
CA THR A 6 88.36 -29.68 -4.31
C THR A 6 86.92 -29.16 -4.63
N THR A 7 86.25 -28.58 -3.60
CA THR A 7 85.43 -27.32 -3.51
C THR A 7 84.63 -26.77 -4.72
N PHE A 8 83.36 -26.31 -4.56
CA PHE A 8 83.04 -25.02 -3.90
C PHE A 8 81.58 -24.89 -3.35
N THR A 9 81.40 -24.05 -2.33
CA THR A 9 80.13 -23.71 -1.62
C THR A 9 79.30 -22.62 -2.31
N MET A 10 77.96 -22.61 -2.25
CA MET A 10 77.09 -21.99 -1.20
C MET A 10 75.58 -22.23 -1.59
N LYS A 11 74.50 -21.92 -0.84
CA LYS A 11 74.26 -21.05 0.34
C LYS A 11 73.00 -21.50 1.16
N SER A 12 72.60 -20.68 2.14
CA SER A 12 71.43 -20.66 3.05
C SER A 12 70.03 -20.88 2.43
N ALA A 13 68.92 -21.19 3.15
CA ALA A 13 68.55 -21.21 4.59
C ALA A 13 67.43 -22.29 4.82
N THR A 14 67.17 -22.96 5.96
CA THR A 14 66.78 -22.49 7.32
C THR A 14 65.45 -21.68 7.31
N LEU A 15 64.37 -21.95 8.05
CA LEU A 15 63.89 -23.00 8.99
C LEU A 15 62.44 -22.66 9.42
N LEU A 16 61.62 -23.64 9.84
CA LEU A 16 60.40 -23.54 10.72
C LEU A 16 59.38 -22.38 10.52
N LEU A 17 58.09 -22.71 10.37
CA LEU A 17 57.15 -22.81 11.52
C LEU A 17 55.81 -23.45 11.10
N ALA A 18 55.12 -24.08 12.05
CA ALA A 18 53.74 -24.51 11.88
C ALA A 18 52.76 -23.42 12.35
N LEU A 19 51.62 -23.28 11.66
CA LEU A 19 50.39 -22.77 12.27
C LEU A 19 49.18 -23.41 11.60
N ALA A 20 48.18 -23.78 12.38
CA ALA A 20 46.94 -24.35 11.88
C ALA A 20 46.03 -23.27 11.32
N ALA A 21 45.34 -23.59 10.21
CA ALA A 21 44.12 -22.91 9.81
C ALA A 21 43.10 -23.99 9.39
N SER A 22 41.98 -24.04 10.11
CA SER A 22 40.90 -24.99 9.83
C SER A 22 40.30 -24.69 8.46
N LEU A 23 40.50 -25.58 7.49
CA LEU A 23 39.82 -25.51 6.20
C LEU A 23 38.35 -25.89 6.41
N ILE A 24 37.52 -24.87 6.69
CA ILE A 24 36.07 -24.97 6.55
C ILE A 24 35.82 -25.38 5.10
N SER A 25 35.35 -26.62 4.92
CA SER A 25 35.05 -27.18 3.61
C SER A 25 33.68 -26.70 3.16
N GLY A 26 33.56 -25.39 2.95
CA GLY A 26 32.43 -24.82 2.25
C GLY A 26 32.53 -25.20 0.78
N SER A 27 31.75 -26.19 0.35
CA SER A 27 31.58 -26.48 -1.08
C SER A 27 31.09 -25.21 -1.79
N PRO A 28 31.78 -24.70 -2.82
CA PRO A 28 31.28 -23.57 -3.58
C PRO A 28 30.07 -24.03 -4.39
N THR A 29 28.86 -23.76 -3.87
CA THR A 29 27.63 -23.85 -4.67
C THR A 29 27.83 -22.96 -5.89
N PRO A 30 27.70 -23.46 -7.12
CA PRO A 30 27.80 -22.61 -8.30
C PRO A 30 26.71 -21.55 -8.24
N ARG A 31 27.08 -20.28 -8.07
CA ARG A 31 26.14 -19.17 -8.21
C ARG A 31 25.60 -19.19 -9.64
N ALA A 32 24.30 -18.92 -9.80
CA ALA A 32 23.69 -18.76 -11.12
C ALA A 32 24.52 -17.76 -11.96
N ALA A 33 24.72 -18.06 -13.25
CA ALA A 33 25.61 -17.28 -14.12
C ALA A 33 25.10 -15.86 -14.41
N LYS A 34 23.83 -15.60 -14.09
CA LYS A 34 23.15 -14.32 -14.03
C LYS A 34 22.29 -14.30 -12.77
N ASP A 35 22.00 -13.12 -12.25
CA ASP A 35 21.02 -12.99 -11.16
C ASP A 35 19.60 -13.36 -11.70
N PRO A 36 18.72 -13.94 -10.89
CA PRO A 36 17.42 -14.43 -11.36
C PRO A 36 16.40 -13.29 -11.50
N TYR A 37 15.51 -13.40 -12.48
CA TYR A 37 14.32 -12.56 -12.57
C TYR A 37 13.06 -13.43 -12.68
N PHE A 38 12.12 -13.25 -11.74
CA PHE A 38 10.95 -14.12 -11.61
C PHE A 38 9.70 -13.56 -12.30
N PHE A 39 9.10 -14.32 -13.21
CA PHE A 39 7.76 -14.07 -13.73
C PHE A 39 6.79 -15.08 -13.11
N LEU A 40 5.90 -14.63 -12.24
CA LEU A 40 4.92 -15.50 -11.61
C LEU A 40 3.62 -15.53 -12.43
N ILE A 41 3.24 -16.67 -13.00
CA ILE A 41 2.02 -16.81 -13.79
C ILE A 41 1.08 -17.86 -13.18
N GLY A 42 -0.22 -17.59 -13.24
CA GLY A 42 -1.22 -18.49 -12.70
C GLY A 42 -2.60 -17.89 -12.54
N ASP A 43 -3.47 -18.64 -11.86
CA ASP A 43 -4.83 -18.23 -11.54
C ASP A 43 -4.93 -17.28 -10.33
N SER A 44 -6.13 -17.12 -9.75
CA SER A 44 -6.37 -16.24 -8.59
C SER A 44 -5.60 -16.64 -7.33
N THR A 45 -5.03 -17.84 -7.28
CA THR A 45 -4.17 -18.31 -6.17
C THR A 45 -2.68 -17.99 -6.36
N VAL A 46 -2.32 -17.35 -7.48
CA VAL A 46 -1.03 -16.66 -7.67
C VAL A 46 -1.21 -15.15 -7.68
N ALA A 47 -2.31 -14.67 -8.27
CA ALA A 47 -2.61 -13.26 -8.50
C ALA A 47 -2.57 -12.36 -7.25
N VAL A 48 -2.39 -11.06 -7.48
CA VAL A 48 -2.57 -9.99 -6.49
C VAL A 48 -3.95 -10.09 -5.83
N ASN A 49 -4.04 -9.79 -4.53
CA ASN A 49 -5.27 -9.81 -3.73
C ASN A 49 -5.97 -11.19 -3.68
N GLY A 50 -5.21 -12.24 -3.35
CA GLY A 50 -5.77 -13.59 -3.12
C GLY A 50 -4.85 -14.77 -3.39
N GLY A 51 -3.66 -14.53 -3.96
CA GLY A 51 -2.66 -15.54 -4.25
C GLY A 51 -1.36 -15.39 -3.46
N TRP A 52 -0.48 -16.39 -3.54
CA TRP A 52 0.80 -16.39 -2.82
C TRP A 52 1.88 -15.54 -3.50
N GLY A 53 1.65 -15.06 -4.73
CA GLY A 53 2.69 -14.48 -5.59
C GLY A 53 3.38 -13.25 -4.99
N ASN A 54 2.62 -12.30 -4.44
CA ASN A 54 3.19 -11.13 -3.76
C ASN A 54 3.93 -11.53 -2.48
N GLY A 55 3.43 -12.52 -1.74
CA GLY A 55 4.11 -13.12 -0.58
C GLY A 55 5.47 -13.73 -0.95
N PHE A 56 5.57 -14.46 -2.06
CA PHE A 56 6.85 -14.96 -2.58
C PHE A 56 7.82 -13.82 -2.94
N LEU A 57 7.34 -12.79 -3.63
CA LEU A 57 8.16 -11.62 -3.99
C LEU A 57 8.61 -10.82 -2.76
N SER A 58 7.83 -10.82 -1.67
CA SER A 58 8.19 -10.11 -0.43
C SER A 58 9.44 -10.65 0.25
N TYR A 59 9.84 -11.90 -0.05
CA TYR A 59 11.11 -12.47 0.41
C TYR A 59 12.25 -12.27 -0.60
N LEU A 60 12.01 -11.77 -1.81
CA LEU A 60 13.02 -11.63 -2.86
C LEU A 60 13.89 -10.39 -2.62
N LYS A 61 15.21 -10.49 -2.84
CA LYS A 61 16.14 -9.36 -2.65
C LYS A 61 17.07 -9.12 -3.83
N SER A 62 17.42 -7.84 -3.98
CA SER A 62 18.42 -7.35 -4.94
C SER A 62 19.75 -8.14 -4.83
N PRO A 63 20.40 -8.51 -5.94
CA PRO A 63 20.12 -8.10 -7.32
C PRO A 63 19.04 -8.92 -8.05
N ALA A 64 18.34 -9.85 -7.41
CA ALA A 64 17.21 -10.51 -8.06
C ALA A 64 16.02 -9.55 -8.21
N GLY A 65 15.24 -9.76 -9.27
CA GLY A 65 14.00 -9.04 -9.54
C GLY A 65 12.84 -9.99 -9.82
N GLY A 66 11.62 -9.46 -9.88
CA GLY A 66 10.47 -10.28 -10.25
C GLY A 66 9.14 -9.56 -10.15
N GLU A 67 8.13 -10.15 -10.76
CA GLU A 67 6.81 -9.57 -10.91
C GLU A 67 5.71 -10.64 -10.89
N ASN A 68 4.54 -10.26 -10.34
CA ASN A 68 3.38 -11.12 -10.27
C ASN A 68 2.43 -10.84 -11.44
N ARG A 69 2.40 -11.76 -12.41
CA ARG A 69 1.48 -11.76 -13.55
C ARG A 69 0.33 -12.78 -13.39
N GLY A 70 0.08 -13.26 -12.17
CA GLY A 70 -1.10 -14.07 -11.87
C GLY A 70 -2.39 -13.32 -12.20
N LYS A 71 -3.37 -13.98 -12.81
CA LYS A 71 -4.64 -13.36 -13.21
C LYS A 71 -5.84 -14.14 -12.67
N SER A 72 -6.63 -13.49 -11.83
CA SER A 72 -7.83 -14.07 -11.25
C SER A 72 -8.83 -14.57 -12.31
N GLY A 73 -9.43 -15.73 -12.05
CA GLY A 73 -10.39 -16.38 -12.96
C GLY A 73 -9.79 -17.07 -14.20
N SER A 74 -8.47 -16.99 -14.41
CA SER A 74 -7.82 -17.59 -15.59
C SER A 74 -7.61 -19.10 -15.49
N THR A 75 -7.45 -19.74 -16.65
CA THR A 75 -7.06 -21.15 -16.89
C THR A 75 -5.78 -21.20 -17.73
N THR A 76 -5.18 -22.36 -17.95
CA THR A 76 -4.04 -22.51 -18.88
C THR A 76 -4.33 -22.00 -20.29
N VAL A 77 -5.60 -22.01 -20.71
CA VAL A 77 -6.05 -21.51 -22.02
C VAL A 77 -6.31 -20.01 -21.95
N SER A 78 -7.12 -19.53 -21.01
CA SER A 78 -7.51 -18.12 -20.96
C SER A 78 -6.42 -17.20 -20.42
N TRP A 79 -5.44 -17.71 -19.67
CA TRP A 79 -4.26 -16.91 -19.31
C TRP A 79 -3.45 -16.55 -20.54
N LYS A 80 -3.28 -17.47 -21.51
CA LYS A 80 -2.52 -17.24 -22.75
C LYS A 80 -3.19 -16.24 -23.71
N SER A 81 -4.50 -15.99 -23.57
CA SER A 81 -5.22 -15.08 -24.47
C SER A 81 -5.05 -13.60 -24.08
N ASN A 82 -5.57 -12.71 -24.93
CA ASN A 82 -5.67 -11.26 -24.69
C ASN A 82 -4.30 -10.60 -24.42
N GLY A 83 -3.29 -10.92 -25.24
CA GLY A 83 -1.96 -10.30 -25.22
C GLY A 83 -1.05 -10.66 -24.03
N ARG A 84 -1.56 -11.33 -22.99
CA ARG A 84 -0.77 -11.72 -21.80
C ARG A 84 0.40 -12.64 -22.14
N TRP A 85 0.20 -13.60 -23.05
CA TRP A 85 1.27 -14.49 -23.46
C TRP A 85 2.36 -13.74 -24.23
N ASP A 86 1.97 -12.92 -25.20
CA ASP A 86 2.92 -12.12 -26.00
C ASP A 86 3.70 -11.15 -25.10
N SER A 87 3.02 -10.49 -24.15
CA SER A 87 3.64 -9.66 -23.11
C SER A 87 4.62 -10.43 -22.21
N LEU A 88 4.33 -11.69 -21.88
CA LEU A 88 5.26 -12.56 -21.13
C LEU A 88 6.49 -12.92 -21.96
N LEU A 89 6.30 -13.33 -23.22
CA LEU A 89 7.40 -13.66 -24.12
C LEU A 89 8.28 -12.43 -24.40
N GLN A 90 7.69 -11.24 -24.51
CA GLN A 90 8.40 -9.97 -24.62
C GLN A 90 9.21 -9.67 -23.35
N GLY A 91 8.58 -9.73 -22.16
CA GLY A 91 9.29 -9.53 -20.88
C GLY A 91 10.46 -10.49 -20.68
N ILE A 92 10.29 -11.78 -21.02
CA ILE A 92 11.39 -12.76 -21.04
C ILE A 92 12.48 -12.35 -22.03
N ASN A 93 12.11 -11.87 -23.23
CA ASN A 93 13.06 -11.46 -24.25
C ASN A 93 13.94 -10.28 -23.82
N ASP A 94 13.35 -9.31 -23.14
CA ASP A 94 14.04 -8.09 -22.73
C ASP A 94 14.93 -8.36 -21.50
N THR A 95 14.45 -9.24 -20.60
CA THR A 95 15.10 -9.58 -19.34
C THR A 95 16.26 -10.58 -19.48
N LYS A 96 16.20 -11.52 -20.44
CA LYS A 96 17.19 -12.62 -20.59
C LYS A 96 18.61 -12.18 -20.94
N THR A 97 18.81 -10.92 -21.33
CA THR A 97 20.15 -10.37 -21.61
C THR A 97 20.94 -10.19 -20.32
N ASP A 98 20.30 -9.71 -19.26
CA ASP A 98 20.97 -9.36 -17.99
C ASP A 98 20.69 -10.36 -16.87
N TYR A 99 19.53 -11.04 -16.89
CA TYR A 99 19.08 -11.97 -15.85
C TYR A 99 18.89 -13.41 -16.36
N GLU A 100 18.73 -14.38 -15.43
CA GLU A 100 18.10 -15.68 -15.71
C GLU A 100 16.56 -15.52 -15.56
N PRO A 101 15.76 -15.56 -16.64
CA PRO A 101 14.30 -15.50 -16.51
C PRO A 101 13.79 -16.83 -15.95
N ILE A 102 13.22 -16.80 -14.74
CA ILE A 102 12.58 -17.96 -14.11
C ILE A 102 11.07 -17.73 -14.14
N VAL A 103 10.33 -18.65 -14.74
CA VAL A 103 8.86 -18.50 -14.90
C VAL A 103 8.18 -19.55 -14.05
N THR A 104 7.51 -19.15 -12.97
CA THR A 104 6.74 -20.08 -12.13
C THR A 104 5.32 -20.19 -12.65
N VAL A 105 4.82 -21.41 -12.84
CA VAL A 105 3.50 -21.67 -13.45
C VAL A 105 2.61 -22.45 -12.49
N GLN A 106 1.46 -21.89 -12.09
CA GLN A 106 0.44 -22.58 -11.29
C GLN A 106 -0.96 -22.39 -11.86
N PHE A 107 -1.59 -23.49 -12.24
CA PHE A 107 -2.99 -23.54 -12.69
C PHE A 107 -3.68 -24.77 -12.11
N GLY A 108 -5.01 -24.84 -12.21
CA GLY A 108 -5.82 -25.94 -11.72
C GLY A 108 -7.15 -25.51 -11.11
N HIS A 109 -7.21 -24.41 -10.35
CA HIS A 109 -8.43 -24.05 -9.58
C HIS A 109 -9.62 -23.67 -10.45
N ASN A 110 -9.38 -23.18 -11.67
CA ASN A 110 -10.40 -22.85 -12.65
C ASN A 110 -10.48 -23.87 -13.78
N ASP A 111 -9.34 -24.45 -14.16
CA ASP A 111 -9.23 -25.52 -15.16
C ASP A 111 -10.13 -26.70 -14.80
N GLN A 112 -10.16 -27.08 -13.51
CA GLN A 112 -11.04 -28.12 -12.96
C GLN A 112 -12.55 -27.90 -13.16
N LYS A 113 -12.97 -26.72 -13.63
CA LYS A 113 -14.38 -26.35 -13.85
C LYS A 113 -14.77 -26.42 -15.33
N VAL A 114 -13.81 -26.46 -16.26
CA VAL A 114 -14.05 -26.17 -17.69
C VAL A 114 -13.28 -27.05 -18.69
N MET A 115 -12.28 -27.84 -18.26
CA MET A 115 -11.52 -28.72 -19.15
C MET A 115 -11.27 -30.09 -18.51
N GLU A 116 -10.82 -31.05 -19.32
CA GLU A 116 -10.47 -32.40 -18.88
C GLU A 116 -9.00 -32.51 -18.44
N LEU A 117 -8.72 -33.49 -17.58
CA LEU A 117 -7.38 -33.68 -16.97
C LEU A 117 -6.24 -33.90 -17.99
N ASP A 118 -6.52 -34.53 -19.13
CA ASP A 118 -5.50 -34.73 -20.18
C ASP A 118 -5.29 -33.49 -21.07
N GLU A 119 -6.32 -32.67 -21.27
CA GLU A 119 -6.20 -31.36 -21.94
C GLU A 119 -5.33 -30.42 -21.09
N PHE A 120 -5.61 -30.34 -19.78
CA PHE A 120 -4.80 -29.57 -18.83
C PHE A 120 -3.32 -29.97 -18.84
N ARG A 121 -3.03 -31.28 -18.85
CA ARG A 121 -1.64 -31.77 -18.98
C ARG A 121 -1.00 -31.34 -20.30
N ALA A 122 -1.72 -31.45 -21.42
CA ALA A 122 -1.20 -31.04 -22.73
C ALA A 122 -0.90 -29.53 -22.76
N ASN A 123 -1.83 -28.70 -22.30
CA ASN A 123 -1.67 -27.25 -22.21
C ASN A 123 -0.43 -26.86 -21.37
N LEU A 124 -0.18 -27.54 -20.25
CA LEU A 124 1.03 -27.34 -19.46
C LEU A 124 2.30 -27.75 -20.22
N ILE A 125 2.30 -28.87 -20.94
CA ILE A 125 3.47 -29.30 -21.72
C ILE A 125 3.84 -28.26 -22.78
N ASP A 126 2.85 -27.70 -23.48
CA ASP A 126 3.03 -26.66 -24.48
C ASP A 126 3.55 -25.34 -23.86
N ILE A 127 2.98 -24.92 -22.72
CA ILE A 127 3.50 -23.80 -21.92
C ILE A 127 4.99 -23.99 -21.61
N ALA A 128 5.41 -25.17 -21.14
CA ALA A 128 6.83 -25.41 -20.85
C ALA A 128 7.72 -25.41 -22.10
N ALA A 129 7.22 -25.87 -23.25
CA ALA A 129 7.96 -25.87 -24.51
C ALA A 129 8.16 -24.44 -25.05
N GLU A 130 7.13 -23.61 -24.99
CA GLU A 130 7.18 -22.21 -25.43
C GLU A 130 8.08 -21.35 -24.52
N LEU A 131 7.97 -21.48 -23.19
CA LEU A 131 8.83 -20.75 -22.25
C LEU A 131 10.32 -21.12 -22.42
N LYS A 132 10.63 -22.41 -22.64
CA LYS A 132 12.00 -22.84 -22.98
C LYS A 132 12.48 -22.24 -24.30
N SER A 133 11.60 -22.16 -25.29
CA SER A 133 11.92 -21.59 -26.61
C SER A 133 12.19 -20.07 -26.54
N ALA A 134 11.55 -19.37 -25.61
CA ALA A 134 11.79 -17.95 -25.33
C ALA A 134 13.14 -17.67 -24.63
N GLY A 135 13.71 -18.69 -23.98
CA GLY A 135 14.96 -18.61 -23.21
C GLY A 135 14.77 -18.55 -21.69
N ALA A 136 13.58 -18.89 -21.17
CA ALA A 136 13.31 -18.94 -19.74
C ALA A 136 13.50 -20.34 -19.12
N THR A 137 13.69 -20.36 -17.81
CA THR A 137 13.65 -21.55 -16.94
C THR A 137 12.23 -21.72 -16.35
N PRO A 138 11.33 -22.52 -16.94
CA PRO A 138 10.03 -22.80 -16.35
C PRO A 138 10.14 -23.71 -15.11
N ILE A 139 9.36 -23.40 -14.07
CA ILE A 139 9.17 -24.20 -12.86
C ILE A 139 7.65 -24.35 -12.62
N PHE A 140 7.15 -25.57 -12.51
CA PHE A 140 5.73 -25.79 -12.25
C PHE A 140 5.44 -25.85 -10.76
N ILE A 141 4.31 -25.28 -10.35
CA ILE A 141 3.85 -25.30 -8.96
C ILE A 141 2.45 -25.91 -8.97
N THR A 142 2.23 -26.90 -8.13
CA THR A 142 0.93 -27.55 -7.99
C THR A 142 -0.02 -26.64 -7.22
N SER A 143 -1.23 -26.42 -7.74
CA SER A 143 -2.22 -25.49 -7.15
C SER A 143 -2.44 -25.73 -5.65
N LEU A 144 -2.41 -24.67 -4.84
CA LEU A 144 -2.48 -24.76 -3.38
C LEU A 144 -3.73 -25.48 -2.87
N THR A 145 -3.66 -26.03 -1.67
CA THR A 145 -4.82 -26.72 -1.10
C THR A 145 -5.94 -25.75 -0.72
N ARG A 146 -7.20 -26.16 -0.92
CA ARG A 146 -8.34 -25.40 -0.38
C ARG A 146 -8.48 -25.71 1.10
N ARG A 147 -8.88 -24.71 1.89
CA ARG A 147 -9.06 -24.84 3.35
C ARG A 147 -10.46 -25.36 3.70
N THR A 148 -10.97 -26.29 2.90
CA THR A 148 -12.27 -26.96 3.09
C THR A 148 -12.01 -28.29 3.77
N PHE A 149 -12.71 -28.55 4.88
CA PHE A 149 -12.53 -29.78 5.67
C PHE A 149 -13.76 -30.69 5.58
N GLU A 150 -13.52 -31.99 5.68
CA GLU A 150 -14.51 -33.05 5.84
C GLU A 150 -13.92 -34.11 6.80
N ASP A 151 -14.69 -34.58 7.78
CA ASP A 151 -14.24 -35.51 8.84
C ASP A 151 -12.93 -35.12 9.58
N GLY A 152 -12.62 -33.83 9.64
CA GLY A 152 -11.43 -33.27 10.31
C GLY A 152 -10.18 -33.15 9.43
N GLU A 153 -10.26 -33.54 8.16
CA GLU A 153 -9.17 -33.53 7.19
C GLU A 153 -9.50 -32.62 5.99
N VAL A 154 -8.49 -32.09 5.31
CA VAL A 154 -8.67 -31.27 4.10
C VAL A 154 -9.21 -32.10 2.93
N VAL A 155 -10.27 -31.59 2.30
CA VAL A 155 -10.84 -32.14 1.07
C VAL A 155 -9.88 -31.87 -0.10
N GLN A 156 -9.14 -32.91 -0.52
CA GLN A 156 -8.13 -32.83 -1.59
C GLN A 156 -8.73 -32.73 -3.01
N ASN A 157 -9.58 -31.74 -3.26
CA ASN A 157 -10.31 -31.59 -4.54
C ASN A 157 -9.44 -31.23 -5.76
N LEU A 158 -8.12 -31.08 -5.57
CA LEU A 158 -7.10 -30.85 -6.59
C LEU A 158 -6.13 -32.03 -6.75
N HIS A 159 -6.34 -33.17 -6.08
CA HIS A 159 -5.42 -34.32 -6.10
C HIS A 159 -5.00 -34.75 -7.53
N ASP A 160 -5.97 -34.93 -8.42
CA ASP A 160 -5.69 -35.39 -9.79
C ASP A 160 -5.06 -34.30 -10.66
N TRP A 161 -5.41 -33.04 -10.41
CA TRP A 161 -4.85 -31.86 -11.06
C TRP A 161 -3.38 -31.68 -10.70
N ARG A 162 -3.04 -31.78 -9.40
CA ARG A 162 -1.65 -31.91 -8.91
C ARG A 162 -0.93 -33.06 -9.63
N GLY A 163 -1.56 -34.23 -9.74
CA GLY A 163 -1.01 -35.37 -10.47
C GLY A 163 -0.65 -35.06 -11.93
N LYS A 164 -1.53 -34.33 -12.64
CA LYS A 164 -1.31 -33.91 -14.03
C LYS A 164 -0.24 -32.82 -14.16
N THR A 165 -0.17 -31.85 -13.25
CA THR A 165 0.93 -30.87 -13.20
C THR A 165 2.30 -31.54 -13.01
N ILE A 166 2.40 -32.51 -12.09
CA ILE A 166 3.64 -33.27 -11.86
C ILE A 166 3.99 -34.14 -13.07
N ALA A 167 2.99 -34.75 -13.73
CA ALA A 167 3.21 -35.53 -14.95
C ALA A 167 3.73 -34.65 -16.10
N ALA A 168 3.13 -33.48 -16.33
CA ALA A 168 3.59 -32.50 -17.31
C ALA A 168 5.03 -32.05 -17.02
N ALA A 169 5.36 -31.71 -15.76
CA ALA A 169 6.71 -31.30 -15.38
C ALA A 169 7.78 -32.36 -15.66
N LYS A 170 7.47 -33.65 -15.40
CA LYS A 170 8.36 -34.78 -15.68
C LYS A 170 8.59 -34.97 -17.18
N GLU A 171 7.53 -34.87 -17.98
CA GLU A 171 7.56 -35.04 -19.44
C GLU A 171 8.30 -33.89 -20.14
N SER A 172 7.98 -32.65 -19.76
CA SER A 172 8.68 -31.46 -20.23
C SER A 172 10.13 -31.36 -19.69
N LYS A 173 10.54 -32.24 -18.76
CA LYS A 173 11.86 -32.27 -18.11
C LYS A 173 12.18 -30.92 -17.47
N ILE A 174 11.38 -30.53 -16.49
CA ILE A 174 11.51 -29.29 -15.71
C ILE A 174 11.40 -29.58 -14.21
N LYS A 175 11.78 -28.61 -13.38
CA LYS A 175 11.60 -28.68 -11.93
C LYS A 175 10.13 -28.39 -11.58
N TRP A 176 9.64 -28.97 -10.49
CA TRP A 176 8.34 -28.65 -9.94
C TRP A 176 8.38 -28.52 -8.41
N LEU A 177 7.46 -27.74 -7.87
CA LEU A 177 7.24 -27.50 -6.45
C LEU A 177 5.87 -28.07 -6.07
N ASP A 178 5.82 -28.93 -5.05
CA ASP A 178 4.60 -29.63 -4.66
C ASP A 178 3.82 -28.88 -3.57
N LEU A 179 3.49 -27.62 -3.86
CA LEU A 179 2.75 -26.74 -2.94
C LEU A 179 1.39 -27.32 -2.54
N ASN A 180 0.69 -28.05 -3.43
CA ASN A 180 -0.57 -28.69 -3.07
C ASN A 180 -0.41 -29.66 -1.90
N MET A 181 0.59 -30.55 -1.93
CA MET A 181 0.82 -31.49 -0.83
C MET A 181 1.36 -30.76 0.40
N LYS A 182 2.38 -29.91 0.25
CA LYS A 182 3.00 -29.16 1.36
C LYS A 182 1.99 -28.30 2.13
N SER A 183 1.05 -27.66 1.42
CA SER A 183 -0.03 -26.90 2.04
C SER A 183 -1.16 -27.77 2.60
N THR A 184 -1.44 -28.95 2.02
CA THR A 184 -2.39 -29.93 2.60
C THR A 184 -1.87 -30.44 3.95
N ASP A 185 -0.62 -30.90 4.00
CA ASP A 185 0.02 -31.38 5.23
C ASP A 185 0.01 -30.30 6.32
N TYR A 186 0.37 -29.06 5.97
CA TYR A 186 0.38 -27.94 6.90
C TYR A 186 -1.03 -27.54 7.39
N VAL A 187 -1.99 -27.40 6.48
CA VAL A 187 -3.37 -27.01 6.82
C VAL A 187 -4.04 -28.08 7.69
N ASN A 188 -3.77 -29.37 7.44
CA ASN A 188 -4.18 -30.46 8.34
C ASN A 188 -3.53 -30.33 9.73
N ALA A 189 -2.21 -30.09 9.80
CA ALA A 189 -1.48 -30.02 11.07
C ALA A 189 -1.97 -28.88 11.99
N ILE A 190 -2.27 -27.70 11.43
CA ILE A 190 -2.82 -26.57 12.20
C ILE A 190 -4.33 -26.70 12.49
N GLY A 191 -5.05 -27.51 11.71
CA GLY A 191 -6.50 -27.73 11.82
C GLY A 191 -7.37 -26.61 11.22
N GLU A 192 -8.66 -26.91 11.04
CA GLU A 192 -9.62 -26.03 10.35
C GLU A 192 -9.67 -24.61 10.94
N GLU A 193 -9.82 -24.48 12.27
CA GLU A 193 -9.96 -23.20 12.96
C GLU A 193 -8.80 -22.24 12.62
N ASN A 194 -7.55 -22.68 12.83
CA ASN A 194 -6.36 -21.88 12.53
C ASN A 194 -6.23 -21.58 11.03
N SER A 195 -6.56 -22.55 10.17
CA SER A 195 -6.52 -22.36 8.72
C SER A 195 -7.45 -21.24 8.24
N THR A 196 -8.51 -20.90 9.00
CA THR A 196 -9.42 -19.81 8.62
C THR A 196 -8.75 -18.44 8.58
N ALA A 197 -7.67 -18.23 9.34
CA ALA A 197 -6.91 -16.99 9.31
C ALA A 197 -6.26 -16.72 7.94
N TYR A 198 -6.07 -17.76 7.12
CA TYR A 198 -5.53 -17.66 5.75
C TYR A 198 -6.59 -17.45 4.67
N ASN A 199 -7.87 -17.25 5.02
CA ASN A 199 -8.92 -17.00 4.03
C ASN A 199 -9.11 -15.51 3.76
N LEU A 200 -9.16 -15.12 2.49
CA LEU A 200 -9.37 -13.73 2.07
C LEU A 200 -10.66 -13.11 2.63
N GLY A 201 -11.70 -13.92 2.85
CA GLY A 201 -12.98 -13.50 3.41
C GLY A 201 -13.77 -14.65 4.01
N GLY A 202 -14.82 -14.34 4.78
CA GLY A 202 -15.44 -15.25 5.76
C GLY A 202 -15.80 -16.67 5.26
N SER A 203 -16.33 -16.82 4.05
CA SER A 203 -16.66 -18.11 3.43
C SER A 203 -15.73 -18.53 2.29
N ASP A 204 -14.73 -17.72 1.96
CA ASP A 204 -13.73 -18.10 0.96
C ASP A 204 -12.82 -19.19 1.55
N ARG A 205 -12.52 -20.24 0.77
CA ARG A 205 -11.59 -21.33 1.14
C ARG A 205 -10.50 -21.55 0.08
N THR A 206 -10.40 -20.62 -0.87
CA THR A 206 -9.55 -20.69 -2.05
C THR A 206 -8.52 -19.58 -2.01
N HIS A 207 -8.97 -18.33 -1.90
CA HIS A 207 -8.10 -17.15 -1.91
C HIS A 207 -7.51 -16.88 -0.52
N LEU A 208 -6.30 -16.34 -0.52
CA LEU A 208 -5.48 -16.10 0.66
C LEU A 208 -5.75 -14.73 1.26
N SER A 209 -5.78 -14.65 2.59
CA SER A 209 -5.59 -13.38 3.31
C SER A 209 -4.13 -12.93 3.23
N LEU A 210 -3.79 -11.75 3.75
CA LEU A 210 -2.40 -11.29 3.86
C LEU A 210 -1.49 -12.25 4.66
N ALA A 211 -2.04 -12.88 5.71
CA ALA A 211 -1.34 -13.92 6.46
C ALA A 211 -1.10 -15.17 5.60
N GLY A 212 -2.14 -15.60 4.87
CA GLY A 212 -2.05 -16.72 3.94
C GLY A 212 -1.06 -16.47 2.80
N GLU A 213 -1.05 -15.26 2.25
CA GLU A 213 -0.15 -14.83 1.19
C GLU A 213 1.31 -14.97 1.62
N LYS A 214 1.68 -14.41 2.78
CA LYS A 214 3.05 -14.55 3.33
C LYS A 214 3.43 -16.00 3.63
N VAL A 215 2.55 -16.76 4.26
CA VAL A 215 2.82 -18.14 4.71
C VAL A 215 2.93 -19.10 3.52
N PHE A 216 2.00 -19.04 2.57
CA PHE A 216 2.05 -19.87 1.36
C PHE A 216 3.14 -19.39 0.39
N GLY A 217 3.40 -18.08 0.32
CA GLY A 217 4.55 -17.51 -0.40
C GLY A 217 5.86 -18.06 0.15
N ARG A 218 6.01 -18.15 1.48
CA ARG A 218 7.16 -18.78 2.14
C ARG A 218 7.28 -20.26 1.80
N MET A 219 6.18 -21.02 1.81
CA MET A 219 6.22 -22.43 1.36
C MET A 219 6.77 -22.57 -0.06
N VAL A 220 6.42 -21.66 -0.98
CA VAL A 220 6.94 -21.67 -2.35
C VAL A 220 8.44 -21.35 -2.38
N VAL A 221 8.90 -20.38 -1.57
CA VAL A 221 10.34 -20.09 -1.42
C VAL A 221 11.08 -21.32 -0.88
N ASP A 222 10.63 -21.92 0.22
CA ASP A 222 11.30 -23.07 0.83
C ASP A 222 11.36 -24.27 -0.13
N LEU A 223 10.23 -24.59 -0.79
CA LEU A 223 10.19 -25.62 -1.84
C LEU A 223 11.11 -25.28 -3.02
N LEU A 224 11.20 -24.01 -3.43
CA LEU A 224 12.10 -23.58 -4.49
C LEU A 224 13.57 -23.80 -4.09
N LEU A 225 13.94 -23.42 -2.87
CA LEU A 225 15.32 -23.55 -2.37
C LEU A 225 15.73 -25.01 -2.19
N GLU A 226 14.81 -25.93 -1.84
CA GLU A 226 15.08 -27.38 -1.92
C GLU A 226 15.50 -27.84 -3.33
N LYS A 227 14.95 -27.22 -4.39
CA LYS A 227 15.21 -27.62 -5.78
C LYS A 227 16.28 -26.75 -6.47
N ARG A 228 16.56 -25.56 -5.97
CA ARG A 228 17.48 -24.55 -6.49
C ARG A 228 18.25 -23.89 -5.34
N THR A 229 19.13 -24.65 -4.69
CA THR A 229 19.99 -24.16 -3.60
C THR A 229 20.92 -23.03 -4.03
N ASP A 230 21.19 -22.91 -5.34
CA ASP A 230 21.92 -21.80 -5.96
C ASP A 230 21.19 -20.46 -5.89
N LEU A 231 19.87 -20.46 -5.60
CA LEU A 231 19.05 -19.26 -5.45
C LEU A 231 18.95 -18.75 -4.01
N ALA A 232 19.48 -19.47 -3.01
CA ALA A 232 19.34 -19.12 -1.60
C ALA A 232 19.90 -17.72 -1.25
N GLY A 233 20.88 -17.23 -2.01
CA GLY A 233 21.44 -15.88 -1.84
C GLY A 233 20.51 -14.74 -2.25
N TYR A 234 19.38 -15.01 -2.92
CA TYR A 234 18.44 -14.01 -3.44
C TYR A 234 17.12 -13.94 -2.67
N PHE A 235 16.98 -14.69 -1.57
CA PHE A 235 15.83 -14.60 -0.69
C PHE A 235 16.25 -14.18 0.72
N GLU A 236 15.40 -13.43 1.41
CA GLU A 236 15.54 -13.19 2.84
C GLU A 236 15.18 -14.44 3.64
N ALA A 237 15.89 -14.63 4.75
CA ALA A 237 15.60 -15.70 5.68
C ALA A 237 14.42 -15.31 6.55
N ASP A 238 13.50 -16.24 6.75
CA ASP A 238 12.40 -16.15 7.71
C ASP A 238 12.32 -17.50 8.41
N GLU A 239 13.21 -17.67 9.40
CA GLU A 239 13.35 -18.92 10.14
C GLU A 239 12.09 -19.19 10.98
N GLU A 240 11.41 -18.16 11.50
CA GLU A 240 10.18 -18.30 12.29
C GLU A 240 9.03 -18.90 11.45
N ILE A 241 8.75 -18.35 10.26
CA ILE A 241 7.69 -18.89 9.40
C ILE A 241 8.11 -20.26 8.83
N THR A 242 9.37 -20.45 8.42
CA THR A 242 9.85 -21.75 7.92
C THR A 242 9.78 -22.85 8.98
N GLU A 243 10.20 -22.58 10.23
CA GLU A 243 10.12 -23.54 11.33
C GLU A 243 8.66 -23.83 11.72
N ALA A 244 7.79 -22.82 11.81
CA ALA A 244 6.37 -23.04 12.08
C ALA A 244 5.71 -23.93 11.00
N ILE A 245 6.00 -23.67 9.72
CA ILE A 245 5.56 -24.52 8.60
C ILE A 245 6.11 -25.95 8.69
N ALA A 246 7.38 -26.11 9.11
CA ALA A 246 8.02 -27.42 9.23
C ALA A 246 7.48 -28.24 10.41
N ASN A 247 7.15 -27.58 11.52
CA ASN A 247 6.63 -28.19 12.74
C ASN A 247 5.11 -28.43 12.70
N GLY A 248 4.40 -27.86 11.72
CA GLY A 248 2.94 -27.90 11.66
C GLY A 248 2.27 -26.93 12.64
N GLU A 249 2.96 -25.86 13.01
CA GLU A 249 2.51 -24.86 13.98
C GLU A 249 1.88 -23.67 13.26
N PHE A 250 0.80 -23.12 13.83
CA PHE A 250 0.14 -21.95 13.27
C PHE A 250 1.00 -20.68 13.43
N THR A 251 1.15 -19.93 12.34
CA THR A 251 1.75 -18.58 12.32
C THR A 251 0.85 -17.62 11.55
N ASP A 252 0.76 -16.37 12.00
CA ASP A 252 0.06 -15.29 11.28
C ASP A 252 0.89 -14.67 10.14
N GLY A 253 2.11 -15.17 9.91
CA GLY A 253 3.02 -14.63 8.90
C GLY A 253 3.80 -13.40 9.38
N GLY A 254 4.06 -13.26 10.68
CA GLY A 254 4.74 -12.08 11.23
C GLY A 254 3.93 -10.80 10.99
N LEU A 255 2.62 -10.89 11.21
CA LEU A 255 1.65 -9.80 11.14
C LEU A 255 1.14 -9.38 12.54
N LEU A 256 1.34 -10.21 13.57
CA LEU A 256 1.22 -9.78 14.96
C LEU A 256 2.58 -9.23 15.47
N PRO A 257 2.58 -8.09 16.19
CA PRO A 257 3.81 -7.56 16.79
C PRO A 257 4.31 -8.48 17.92
N GLU A 258 5.63 -8.62 18.04
CA GLU A 258 6.29 -9.51 19.00
C GLU A 258 5.68 -9.47 20.41
N LYS A 259 5.22 -10.64 20.88
CA LYS A 259 5.10 -11.03 22.29
C LYS A 259 4.61 -9.94 23.26
N SER A 260 3.43 -9.39 22.99
CA SER A 260 2.59 -8.84 24.07
C SER A 260 1.69 -9.93 24.66
N ASN A 261 1.69 -10.07 25.99
CA ASN A 261 1.04 -11.18 26.69
C ASN A 261 -0.48 -11.22 26.49
N TYR A 262 -0.98 -12.15 25.66
CA TYR A 262 -2.39 -12.49 25.60
C TYR A 262 -2.70 -13.77 26.38
N CYS A 263 -3.39 -13.61 27.52
CA CYS A 263 -4.08 -14.71 28.15
C CYS A 263 -5.26 -15.14 27.27
N ARG A 264 -5.28 -16.39 26.79
CA ARG A 264 -6.47 -16.94 26.12
C ARG A 264 -7.60 -17.10 27.16
N TYR A 265 -8.72 -16.42 26.94
CA TYR A 265 -9.99 -16.78 27.57
C TYR A 265 -10.61 -17.96 26.82
N PRO A 266 -10.90 -19.11 27.47
CA PRO A 266 -11.77 -20.12 26.89
C PRO A 266 -13.25 -19.69 26.98
N SER A 267 -14.09 -20.39 26.24
CA SER A 267 -15.53 -20.12 26.05
C SER A 267 -16.38 -20.23 27.34
N PRO A 268 -17.65 -19.78 27.35
CA PRO A 268 -18.41 -19.54 28.59
C PRO A 268 -18.80 -20.76 29.45
N TRP A 269 -18.32 -21.96 29.13
CA TRP A 269 -18.74 -23.21 29.76
C TRP A 269 -17.53 -24.07 30.11
N PHE A 270 -17.37 -24.37 31.41
CA PHE A 270 -16.30 -25.17 32.05
C PHE A 270 -14.92 -24.49 32.29
N GLY A 271 -14.82 -23.82 33.45
CA GLY A 271 -13.86 -24.14 34.52
C GLY A 271 -12.33 -24.14 34.25
N ILE A 272 -11.65 -23.18 34.91
CA ILE A 272 -10.21 -23.13 35.24
C ILE A 272 -9.27 -22.84 34.05
N ALA A 273 -8.75 -21.62 33.99
CA ALA A 273 -7.61 -21.27 33.15
C ALA A 273 -6.30 -21.79 33.77
N ARG A 274 -5.44 -22.40 32.95
CA ARG A 274 -4.04 -22.72 33.29
C ARG A 274 -3.12 -21.83 32.48
N CYS A 275 -2.29 -21.05 33.17
CA CYS A 275 -1.15 -20.35 32.58
C CYS A 275 0.12 -21.12 32.93
N GLY A 276 1.00 -21.34 31.95
CA GLY A 276 2.29 -21.98 32.16
C GLY A 276 3.37 -21.26 31.36
N THR A 277 4.37 -20.73 32.05
CA THR A 277 5.69 -20.42 31.49
C THR A 277 6.66 -21.56 31.85
N GLY A 278 7.89 -21.51 31.34
CA GLY A 278 8.95 -22.47 31.64
C GLY A 278 9.28 -22.64 33.14
N PRO A 279 10.14 -23.62 33.49
CA PRO A 279 9.84 -24.60 34.53
C PRO A 279 10.24 -24.18 35.96
N GLU A 280 9.60 -23.17 36.54
CA GLU A 280 9.54 -23.00 38.01
C GLU A 280 8.09 -22.70 38.46
N HIS A 281 7.54 -23.59 39.29
CA HIS A 281 6.14 -23.53 39.77
C HIS A 281 5.97 -22.59 40.97
N HIS A 282 5.01 -21.66 40.89
CA HIS A 282 4.32 -21.12 42.07
C HIS A 282 2.86 -20.75 41.74
N ASP A 283 1.91 -21.51 42.30
CA ASP A 283 0.47 -21.24 42.19
C ASP A 283 0.03 -20.14 43.17
N ILE A 284 -0.93 -19.29 42.76
CA ILE A 284 -1.62 -18.33 43.63
C ILE A 284 -3.13 -18.33 43.30
N ASP A 285 -3.93 -18.83 44.25
CA ASP A 285 -5.41 -18.79 44.18
C ASP A 285 -5.98 -17.43 44.62
N VAL A 286 -7.01 -16.93 43.91
CA VAL A 286 -7.83 -15.78 44.36
C VAL A 286 -9.33 -16.04 44.09
N PRO A 287 -10.21 -16.06 45.12
CA PRO A 287 -11.65 -16.24 44.93
C PRO A 287 -12.38 -14.98 44.46
N ILE A 288 -13.34 -15.11 43.55
CA ILE A 288 -14.18 -14.00 43.07
C ILE A 288 -15.34 -13.73 44.04
N GLY A 289 -15.45 -12.50 44.55
CA GLY A 289 -16.55 -12.06 45.39
C GLY A 289 -16.66 -10.55 45.60
N LYS A 290 -17.46 -9.88 44.74
CA LYS A 290 -17.87 -8.43 44.69
C LYS A 290 -17.19 -7.57 43.60
N VAL A 291 -17.76 -7.55 42.38
CA VAL A 291 -17.78 -6.35 41.50
C VAL A 291 -19.09 -6.31 40.68
N VAL A 292 -20.24 -6.07 41.33
CA VAL A 292 -21.54 -5.82 40.65
C VAL A 292 -22.34 -4.70 41.35
N ASN A 293 -21.70 -3.79 42.10
CA ASN A 293 -22.45 -2.78 42.89
C ASN A 293 -21.92 -1.34 42.86
N ASP A 294 -20.79 -1.05 42.20
CA ASP A 294 -20.25 0.32 42.13
C ASP A 294 -20.50 1.03 40.77
N LEU A 295 -20.88 0.31 39.72
CA LEU A 295 -21.30 0.90 38.42
C LEU A 295 -22.74 1.46 38.40
N ARG A 296 -23.31 1.79 39.56
CA ARG A 296 -24.67 2.36 39.70
C ARG A 296 -24.76 3.64 40.55
N LYS A 297 -23.63 4.29 40.86
CA LYS A 297 -23.63 5.53 41.66
C LYS A 297 -23.16 6.79 40.93
N ASP A 298 -22.30 6.67 39.91
CA ASP A 298 -21.72 7.87 39.28
C ASP A 298 -22.65 8.55 38.26
N VAL A 299 -23.68 7.86 37.76
CA VAL A 299 -24.72 8.44 36.87
C VAL A 299 -25.73 9.33 37.63
N ALA A 300 -25.69 9.35 38.97
CA ALA A 300 -26.63 10.10 39.82
C ALA A 300 -26.10 11.45 40.36
N ILE A 301 -24.88 11.84 39.97
CA ILE A 301 -24.20 13.06 40.46
C ILE A 301 -24.04 14.12 39.35
N GLU A 302 -23.81 13.72 38.09
CA GLU A 302 -23.74 14.64 36.93
C GLU A 302 -25.09 15.36 36.69
N ASN A 303 -26.20 14.62 36.77
CA ASN A 303 -27.56 15.10 36.48
C ASN A 303 -28.15 16.07 37.51
N ARG A 304 -27.37 16.54 38.50
CA ARG A 304 -27.80 17.53 39.50
C ARG A 304 -27.06 18.87 39.42
N ARG A 305 -26.26 19.08 38.38
CA ARG A 305 -25.55 20.36 38.11
C ARG A 305 -26.12 21.18 36.94
N ASN A 306 -27.03 20.61 36.15
CA ASN A 306 -27.56 21.27 34.94
C ASN A 306 -28.97 21.88 35.11
N GLU A 307 -29.54 21.90 36.31
CA GLU A 307 -30.84 22.55 36.61
C GLU A 307 -30.70 23.94 37.29
N GLU A 308 -29.49 24.42 37.58
CA GLU A 308 -29.23 25.72 38.21
C GLU A 308 -28.41 26.70 37.32
N ALA A 309 -28.81 26.84 36.06
CA ALA A 309 -28.42 27.98 35.21
C ALA A 309 -29.54 28.29 34.20
N GLY A 310 -30.41 29.25 34.52
CA GLY A 310 -31.67 29.49 33.80
C GLY A 310 -31.51 30.02 32.38
N GLY A 311 -32.47 29.69 31.51
CA GLY A 311 -32.46 30.04 30.09
C GLY A 311 -33.06 31.41 29.74
N VAL A 312 -32.85 31.82 28.48
CA VAL A 312 -33.65 32.82 27.76
C VAL A 312 -33.72 32.45 26.27
N THR A 313 -34.92 32.48 25.70
CA THR A 313 -35.28 32.65 24.27
C THR A 313 -36.52 33.58 24.24
N PRO A 314 -37.06 34.11 23.12
CA PRO A 314 -36.76 33.81 21.70
C PRO A 314 -36.75 35.00 20.68
N GLN A 315 -36.41 34.66 19.42
CA GLN A 315 -36.94 35.15 18.13
C GLN A 315 -36.58 36.52 17.48
N ASP A 316 -36.38 36.40 16.15
CA ASP A 316 -36.64 37.29 15.00
C ASP A 316 -35.95 38.66 14.82
N VAL A 317 -34.94 38.71 13.92
CA VAL A 317 -34.80 39.75 12.87
C VAL A 317 -34.19 39.15 11.59
N VAL A 318 -34.82 39.42 10.43
CA VAL A 318 -34.27 39.17 9.09
C VAL A 318 -33.80 40.50 8.48
N THR A 319 -32.55 40.57 8.00
CA THR A 319 -32.19 41.44 6.85
C THR A 319 -30.87 41.01 6.19
N LYS A 320 -30.80 41.20 4.88
CA LYS A 320 -29.61 41.05 4.01
C LYS A 320 -28.44 41.94 4.44
N GLN A 321 -27.21 41.45 4.31
CA GLN A 321 -26.11 42.27 3.79
C GLN A 321 -25.05 41.44 3.06
N THR A 322 -24.39 42.06 2.08
CA THR A 322 -23.54 41.44 1.06
C THR A 322 -22.04 41.64 1.33
N SER A 323 -21.23 40.66 0.89
CA SER A 323 -19.85 40.82 0.39
C SER A 323 -18.81 41.62 1.21
N GLN A 324 -17.85 40.93 1.83
CA GLN A 324 -16.43 40.92 1.40
C GLN A 324 -15.56 40.01 2.32
N PRO A 325 -14.41 39.49 1.84
CA PRO A 325 -13.67 38.44 2.53
C PRO A 325 -12.83 38.96 3.71
N VAL A 326 -12.86 38.24 4.82
CA VAL A 326 -11.97 38.49 5.97
C VAL A 326 -10.71 37.64 5.82
N GLY A 327 -9.62 38.27 5.37
CA GLY A 327 -8.30 37.64 5.43
C GLY A 327 -7.86 37.43 6.87
N SER A 328 -7.53 36.19 7.25
CA SER A 328 -6.87 35.89 8.53
C SER A 328 -5.55 35.15 8.28
N SER A 329 -4.46 35.93 8.20
CA SER A 329 -3.11 35.41 8.00
C SER A 329 -2.47 35.01 9.33
N SER A 330 -2.72 33.78 9.78
CA SER A 330 -1.92 33.14 10.82
C SER A 330 -0.54 32.79 10.26
N THR A 331 0.32 33.80 10.08
CA THR A 331 1.67 33.64 9.53
C THR A 331 2.54 32.81 10.47
N CYS A 332 2.81 31.57 10.05
CA CYS A 332 3.77 30.73 10.75
C CYS A 332 5.18 31.21 10.43
N LYS A 333 5.80 31.95 11.36
CA LYS A 333 7.16 32.47 11.19
C LYS A 333 8.17 31.34 11.30
N SER A 334 8.85 31.04 10.20
CA SER A 334 10.05 30.23 10.17
C SER A 334 11.15 30.86 11.05
N ALA A 335 11.89 30.02 11.77
CA ALA A 335 13.06 30.45 12.53
C ALA A 335 14.30 30.42 11.63
N GLU A 336 14.53 31.50 10.88
CA GLU A 336 15.71 31.62 10.01
C GLU A 336 17.02 31.56 10.81
N ARG A 337 17.90 30.62 10.45
CA ARG A 337 19.29 30.64 10.87
C ARG A 337 20.05 31.65 10.01
N ILE A 338 20.41 32.79 10.61
CA ILE A 338 21.31 33.76 9.98
C ILE A 338 22.71 33.15 9.82
N THR A 339 23.07 32.77 8.59
CA THR A 339 24.46 32.44 8.19
C THR A 339 25.06 33.61 7.41
N SER A 340 25.76 34.51 8.11
CA SER A 340 26.51 35.60 7.45
C SER A 340 27.98 35.23 7.26
N SER A 341 28.40 35.11 6.00
CA SER A 341 29.80 35.00 5.60
C SER A 341 30.43 36.37 5.40
N ALA A 342 31.48 36.71 6.14
CA ALA A 342 32.38 37.82 5.81
C ALA A 342 33.80 37.61 6.39
N MET A 343 34.83 37.60 5.54
CA MET A 343 36.23 37.72 5.98
C MET A 343 36.59 39.20 6.20
N LEU A 344 37.25 39.55 7.32
CA LEU A 344 38.52 40.30 7.24
C LEU A 344 39.35 40.22 8.53
N ARG A 345 40.65 40.45 8.36
CA ARG A 345 41.80 40.03 9.18
C ARG A 345 42.14 40.92 10.39
N SER A 346 42.91 40.31 11.30
CA SER A 346 44.15 40.84 11.96
C SER A 346 44.14 41.39 13.40
N PHE A 347 44.87 40.66 14.28
CA PHE A 347 45.64 41.04 15.49
C PHE A 347 44.94 41.87 16.60
N LEU A 348 44.92 41.43 17.87
CA LEU A 348 46.13 41.21 18.69
C LEU A 348 45.94 40.17 19.82
N SER A 349 47.07 39.79 20.43
CA SER A 349 47.18 38.77 21.49
C SER A 349 46.90 39.30 22.91
N LEU A 350 46.33 38.43 23.76
CA LEU A 350 46.78 38.19 25.14
C LEU A 350 46.07 36.96 25.69
N GLY A 351 46.84 35.94 26.09
CA GLY A 351 46.28 34.71 26.64
C GLY A 351 46.15 34.77 28.17
N PHE A 352 45.18 34.05 28.71
CA PHE A 352 45.25 33.48 30.05
C PHE A 352 44.48 32.16 30.06
N ALA A 353 45.17 31.07 30.40
CA ALA A 353 44.52 29.80 30.69
C ALA A 353 44.00 29.85 32.13
N ALA A 354 42.68 29.74 32.31
CA ALA A 354 42.04 29.57 33.61
C ALA A 354 41.02 28.44 33.52
N LEU A 355 41.33 27.33 34.17
CA LEU A 355 40.49 26.13 34.23
C LEU A 355 39.30 26.39 35.16
N ALA A 356 38.13 26.70 34.62
CA ALA A 356 36.90 26.87 35.39
C ALA A 356 35.99 25.65 35.21
N ILE A 357 35.80 24.87 36.27
CA ILE A 357 34.87 23.75 36.32
C ILE A 357 33.44 24.31 36.40
N ALA A 358 32.78 24.43 35.25
CA ALA A 358 31.37 24.79 35.17
C ALA A 358 30.51 23.52 35.11
N LEU A 359 29.83 23.21 36.22
CA LEU A 359 28.74 22.23 36.23
C LEU A 359 27.53 22.84 35.49
N PRO A 360 27.04 22.23 34.39
CA PRO A 360 25.80 22.68 33.77
C PRO A 360 24.62 22.19 34.62
N LEU A 361 24.14 23.05 35.51
CA LEU A 361 22.79 22.95 36.04
C LEU A 361 21.79 23.27 34.91
N ASN A 362 21.59 22.31 34.01
CA ASN A 362 20.42 22.31 33.14
C ASN A 362 19.21 21.89 33.99
N PRO A 363 18.25 22.79 34.32
CA PRO A 363 16.96 22.33 34.77
C PRO A 363 16.34 21.53 33.63
N LYS A 364 16.25 20.21 33.79
CA LYS A 364 15.42 19.37 32.92
C LYS A 364 13.96 19.77 33.19
N ILE A 365 13.50 20.79 32.49
CA ILE A 365 12.07 21.04 32.31
C ILE A 365 11.57 19.84 31.51
N GLY A 366 11.06 18.84 32.22
CA GLY A 366 10.38 17.71 31.64
C GLY A 366 9.08 18.20 31.01
N ILE A 367 9.17 18.72 29.79
CA ILE A 367 8.00 18.82 28.91
C ILE A 367 7.59 17.39 28.62
N SER A 368 6.69 16.86 29.46
CA SER A 368 5.95 15.66 29.12
C SER A 368 5.21 15.97 27.84
N SER A 369 5.64 15.38 26.72
CA SER A 369 4.81 15.36 25.52
C SER A 369 3.48 14.73 25.91
N ARG A 370 2.40 15.52 25.87
CA ARG A 370 1.07 14.94 25.80
C ARG A 370 0.99 14.32 24.42
N HIS A 371 1.27 13.04 24.31
CA HIS A 371 0.98 12.31 23.08
C HIS A 371 -0.52 12.46 22.83
N ALA A 372 -0.87 13.19 21.76
CA ALA A 372 -2.23 13.26 21.30
C ALA A 372 -2.61 11.86 20.81
N ASN A 373 -3.54 11.23 21.52
CA ASN A 373 -4.19 10.00 21.06
C ASN A 373 -5.13 10.37 19.92
N LEU A 374 -4.59 10.42 18.70
CA LEU A 374 -5.36 10.52 17.47
C LEU A 374 -6.03 9.17 17.22
N ALA A 375 -7.31 9.19 16.85
CA ALA A 375 -8.08 8.01 16.51
C ALA A 375 -9.26 8.44 15.61
N TRP A 376 -9.64 7.59 14.66
CA TRP A 376 -10.81 7.83 13.82
C TRP A 376 -12.10 7.49 14.55
N GLU A 377 -13.05 8.43 14.57
CA GLU A 377 -14.46 8.18 14.84
C GLU A 377 -15.06 7.51 13.59
N VAL A 378 -15.29 6.20 13.62
CA VAL A 378 -15.88 5.46 12.48
C VAL A 378 -17.40 5.69 12.44
N LEU A 379 -17.91 6.04 11.26
CA LEU A 379 -19.28 6.52 11.05
C LEU A 379 -20.17 5.46 10.38
N PRO A 380 -21.45 5.32 10.78
CA PRO A 380 -22.33 4.23 10.35
C PRO A 380 -22.97 4.51 8.97
N THR A 381 -22.23 4.31 7.89
CA THR A 381 -22.76 4.47 6.51
C THR A 381 -23.83 3.46 6.12
N GLY A 382 -23.84 2.27 6.74
CA GLY A 382 -24.68 1.14 6.35
C GLY A 382 -24.30 0.47 5.02
N SER A 383 -23.27 0.96 4.34
CA SER A 383 -22.78 0.43 3.05
C SER A 383 -21.77 -0.70 3.24
N LYS A 384 -21.50 -1.43 2.15
CA LYS A 384 -20.38 -2.38 2.01
C LYS A 384 -19.42 -2.02 0.87
N GLN A 385 -19.71 -0.93 0.14
CA GLN A 385 -18.94 -0.50 -1.02
C GLN A 385 -17.59 0.08 -0.62
N GLN A 386 -16.61 0.04 -1.52
CA GLN A 386 -15.34 0.72 -1.29
C GLN A 386 -15.44 2.17 -1.79
N PHE A 387 -15.26 3.12 -0.88
CA PHE A 387 -15.31 4.55 -1.17
C PHE A 387 -13.90 5.09 -1.43
N ARG A 388 -13.68 5.67 -2.62
CA ARG A 388 -12.42 6.32 -3.03
C ARG A 388 -12.59 7.78 -3.39
N GLY A 389 -13.79 8.21 -3.79
CA GLY A 389 -14.12 9.61 -3.73
C GLY A 389 -14.49 10.01 -2.31
N LEU A 390 -14.00 11.18 -1.89
CA LEU A 390 -14.34 11.84 -0.63
C LEU A 390 -14.27 13.35 -0.88
N SER A 391 -15.31 14.08 -0.50
CA SER A 391 -15.27 15.54 -0.43
C SER A 391 -16.14 16.05 0.73
N PRO A 392 -15.54 16.49 1.84
CA PRO A 392 -16.23 17.08 2.97
C PRO A 392 -16.36 18.59 2.82
N VAL A 393 -17.58 19.10 2.72
CA VAL A 393 -17.85 20.54 2.68
C VAL A 393 -17.72 21.18 4.08
N SER A 394 -17.96 20.41 5.14
CA SER A 394 -17.86 20.90 6.54
C SER A 394 -17.64 19.77 7.56
N ASP A 395 -17.69 20.09 8.85
CA ASP A 395 -17.77 19.10 9.94
C ASP A 395 -19.09 18.28 9.95
N LYS A 396 -20.08 18.72 9.15
CA LYS A 396 -21.42 18.14 9.05
C LYS A 396 -21.79 17.58 7.68
N ILE A 397 -21.29 18.20 6.62
CA ILE A 397 -21.64 17.86 5.24
C ILE A 397 -20.45 17.17 4.58
N ALA A 398 -20.65 15.95 4.09
CA ALA A 398 -19.64 15.23 3.33
C ALA A 398 -20.27 14.27 2.31
N TRP A 399 -19.60 14.18 1.17
CA TRP A 399 -19.91 13.25 0.10
C TRP A 399 -18.84 12.15 0.05
N VAL A 400 -19.27 10.91 -0.24
CA VAL A 400 -18.37 9.80 -0.58
C VAL A 400 -18.88 9.07 -1.81
N SER A 401 -17.98 8.67 -2.70
CA SER A 401 -18.31 7.94 -3.93
C SER A 401 -17.43 6.70 -4.09
N GLY A 402 -17.97 5.65 -4.70
CA GLY A 402 -17.31 4.34 -4.74
C GLY A 402 -17.82 3.34 -5.76
N THR A 403 -17.58 2.06 -5.44
CA THR A 403 -17.95 0.91 -6.27
C THR A 403 -19.46 0.77 -6.49
N ASN A 404 -19.83 0.17 -7.63
CA ASN A 404 -21.21 -0.12 -8.04
C ASN A 404 -22.09 1.15 -8.03
N GLY A 405 -21.62 2.20 -8.71
CA GLY A 405 -22.32 3.47 -8.88
C GLY A 405 -22.67 4.24 -7.61
N THR A 406 -22.13 3.83 -6.45
CA THR A 406 -22.66 4.29 -5.16
C THR A 406 -22.07 5.65 -4.77
N VAL A 407 -22.95 6.61 -4.50
CA VAL A 407 -22.64 7.93 -3.91
C VAL A 407 -23.50 8.12 -2.67
N LEU A 408 -22.88 8.48 -1.55
CA LEU A 408 -23.57 8.81 -0.30
C LEU A 408 -23.31 10.26 0.11
N LEU A 409 -24.33 10.89 0.68
CA LEU A 409 -24.27 12.22 1.28
C LEU A 409 -24.68 12.16 2.76
N THR A 410 -23.92 12.80 3.63
CA THR A 410 -24.36 13.17 4.99
C THR A 410 -24.48 14.69 5.13
N THR A 411 -25.43 15.15 5.95
CA THR A 411 -25.60 16.57 6.32
C THR A 411 -25.66 16.78 7.85
N ASP A 412 -25.47 15.71 8.63
CA ASP A 412 -25.57 15.70 10.09
C ASP A 412 -24.26 15.31 10.80
N GLY A 413 -23.14 15.30 10.07
CA GLY A 413 -21.83 14.90 10.59
C GLY A 413 -21.62 13.40 10.61
N GLY A 414 -22.27 12.69 9.68
CA GLY A 414 -22.13 11.24 9.47
C GLY A 414 -22.94 10.38 10.44
N ALA A 415 -23.89 10.96 11.19
CA ALA A 415 -24.82 10.21 12.02
C ALA A 415 -25.87 9.47 11.15
N SER A 416 -26.20 10.02 9.99
CA SER A 416 -26.96 9.34 8.94
C SER A 416 -26.42 9.68 7.53
N TRP A 417 -26.74 8.81 6.57
CA TRP A 417 -26.27 8.88 5.19
C TRP A 417 -27.42 8.57 4.22
N SER A 418 -27.55 9.40 3.18
CA SER A 418 -28.50 9.22 2.08
C SER A 418 -27.78 8.67 0.86
N SER A 419 -28.36 7.65 0.21
CA SER A 419 -27.87 7.17 -1.09
C SER A 419 -28.41 8.09 -2.19
N VAL A 420 -27.49 8.79 -2.86
CA VAL A 420 -27.80 9.90 -3.79
C VAL A 420 -27.03 9.78 -5.11
N GLY A 421 -26.62 8.55 -5.49
CA GLY A 421 -25.93 8.31 -6.77
C GLY A 421 -26.85 8.40 -8.00
N PRO A 422 -26.29 8.55 -9.21
CA PRO A 422 -27.07 8.59 -10.44
C PRO A 422 -27.84 7.28 -10.68
N SER A 423 -29.01 7.40 -11.33
CA SER A 423 -29.73 6.23 -11.83
C SER A 423 -29.07 5.73 -13.11
N LEU A 424 -28.25 4.68 -12.99
CA LEU A 424 -27.49 4.10 -14.08
C LEU A 424 -28.29 3.03 -14.86
N ALA A 425 -27.95 2.85 -16.14
CA ALA A 425 -28.47 1.75 -16.93
C ALA A 425 -27.86 0.40 -16.48
N PRO A 426 -28.50 -0.76 -16.75
CA PRO A 426 -27.98 -2.06 -16.31
C PRO A 426 -26.55 -2.38 -16.77
N GLU A 427 -26.17 -1.94 -17.97
CA GLU A 427 -24.83 -2.02 -18.53
C GLU A 427 -23.79 -1.20 -17.76
N ASP A 428 -24.22 -0.14 -17.08
CA ASP A 428 -23.38 0.80 -16.32
C ASP A 428 -23.34 0.49 -14.82
N ALA A 429 -24.01 -0.57 -14.35
CA ALA A 429 -24.19 -0.86 -12.93
C ALA A 429 -22.87 -1.11 -12.15
N GLU A 430 -21.78 -1.44 -12.86
CA GLU A 430 -20.46 -1.69 -12.29
C GLU A 430 -19.50 -0.49 -12.38
N LEU A 431 -19.95 0.68 -12.87
CA LEU A 431 -19.15 1.91 -12.85
C LEU A 431 -18.66 2.22 -11.42
N GLN A 432 -17.41 2.65 -11.32
CA GLN A 432 -16.79 3.01 -10.04
C GLN A 432 -16.55 4.51 -10.01
N PHE A 433 -17.32 5.23 -9.22
CA PHE A 433 -17.04 6.63 -8.94
C PHE A 433 -15.88 6.69 -7.95
N ARG A 434 -14.67 7.04 -8.42
CA ARG A 434 -13.47 7.09 -7.56
C ARG A 434 -13.03 8.50 -7.20
N ASP A 435 -13.75 9.49 -7.71
CA ASP A 435 -13.60 10.86 -7.28
C ASP A 435 -14.96 11.53 -7.05
N VAL A 436 -14.98 12.55 -6.21
CA VAL A 436 -16.09 13.47 -5.99
C VAL A 436 -15.55 14.81 -5.54
N GLN A 437 -16.06 15.89 -6.12
CA GLN A 437 -15.72 17.26 -5.76
C GLN A 437 -17.00 18.00 -5.42
N ALA A 438 -17.18 18.37 -4.17
CA ALA A 438 -18.43 18.92 -3.63
C ALA A 438 -18.26 20.35 -3.13
N PHE A 439 -19.20 21.21 -3.52
CA PHE A 439 -19.20 22.64 -3.16
C PHE A 439 -20.24 22.95 -2.09
N SER A 440 -21.29 22.13 -1.99
CA SER A 440 -22.37 22.27 -0.99
C SER A 440 -23.03 20.92 -0.68
N ALA A 441 -24.14 20.91 0.05
CA ALA A 441 -24.98 19.71 0.18
C ALA A 441 -25.81 19.46 -1.09
N GLU A 442 -25.83 20.44 -2.01
CA GLU A 442 -26.64 20.46 -3.22
C GLU A 442 -25.80 20.25 -4.50
N LYS A 443 -24.61 20.87 -4.58
CA LYS A 443 -23.75 20.88 -5.78
C LYS A 443 -22.53 19.98 -5.61
N ALA A 444 -22.39 19.00 -6.50
CA ALA A 444 -21.23 18.11 -6.56
C ALA A 444 -20.97 17.58 -7.98
N VAL A 445 -19.71 17.29 -8.27
CA VAL A 445 -19.21 16.63 -9.50
C VAL A 445 -18.62 15.28 -9.12
N ILE A 446 -18.88 14.22 -9.90
CA ILE A 446 -18.31 12.89 -9.70
C ILE A 446 -17.63 12.36 -10.97
N LEU A 447 -16.51 11.66 -10.79
CA LEU A 447 -15.76 11.00 -11.87
C LEU A 447 -15.89 9.48 -11.73
N SER A 448 -16.46 8.84 -12.75
CA SER A 448 -16.32 7.40 -12.96
C SER A 448 -15.04 7.11 -13.73
N ILE A 449 -14.42 5.98 -13.41
CA ILE A 449 -13.12 5.56 -13.94
C ILE A 449 -13.23 4.24 -14.69
N GLY A 450 -12.44 4.10 -15.75
CA GLY A 450 -12.42 2.92 -16.62
C GLY A 450 -11.88 3.25 -18.01
N GLU A 451 -11.56 2.22 -18.80
CA GLU A 451 -11.05 2.37 -20.17
C GLU A 451 -12.16 2.93 -21.08
N GLY A 452 -11.81 3.87 -21.97
CA GLY A 452 -12.75 4.40 -22.96
C GLY A 452 -14.00 5.00 -22.29
N ALA A 453 -15.18 4.57 -22.74
CA ALA A 453 -16.48 5.12 -22.34
C ALA A 453 -16.85 4.92 -20.86
N ASP A 454 -16.10 4.13 -20.08
CA ASP A 454 -16.33 4.01 -18.63
C ASP A 454 -15.79 5.22 -17.83
N SER A 455 -14.90 6.01 -18.42
CA SER A 455 -14.51 7.32 -17.88
C SER A 455 -15.56 8.39 -18.20
N ARG A 456 -16.30 8.85 -17.19
CA ARG A 456 -17.41 9.82 -17.35
C ARG A 456 -17.50 10.78 -16.18
N VAL A 457 -17.93 12.02 -16.46
CA VAL A 457 -18.23 13.03 -15.43
C VAL A 457 -19.74 13.26 -15.35
N TYR A 458 -20.25 13.32 -14.12
CA TYR A 458 -21.62 13.71 -13.82
C TYR A 458 -21.63 14.90 -12.84
N ILE A 459 -22.62 15.78 -12.98
CA ILE A 459 -22.88 16.90 -12.06
C ILE A 459 -24.29 16.80 -11.46
N THR A 460 -24.44 17.23 -10.21
CA THR A 460 -25.72 17.53 -9.56
C THR A 460 -25.69 18.96 -9.01
N ASP A 461 -26.86 19.62 -9.00
CA ASP A 461 -27.13 20.92 -8.38
C ASP A 461 -28.32 20.82 -7.38
N ASP A 462 -28.78 19.60 -7.05
CA ASP A 462 -29.99 19.35 -6.24
C ASP A 462 -29.82 18.30 -5.12
N GLY A 463 -28.58 18.02 -4.74
CA GLY A 463 -28.23 17.06 -3.67
C GLY A 463 -28.25 15.61 -4.13
N GLY A 464 -28.05 15.38 -5.44
CA GLY A 464 -28.09 14.07 -6.07
C GLY A 464 -29.50 13.49 -6.23
N ALA A 465 -30.53 14.34 -6.18
CA ALA A 465 -31.88 13.96 -6.57
C ALA A 465 -32.00 13.77 -8.09
N SER A 466 -31.17 14.49 -8.85
CA SER A 466 -30.87 14.26 -10.26
C SER A 466 -29.38 14.47 -10.57
N TRP A 467 -28.92 13.81 -11.63
CA TRP A 467 -27.55 13.89 -12.14
C TRP A 467 -27.59 14.06 -13.65
N THR A 468 -26.72 14.93 -14.17
CA THR A 468 -26.51 15.13 -15.61
C THR A 468 -25.11 14.63 -15.97
N GLN A 469 -25.01 13.73 -16.96
CA GLN A 469 -23.72 13.34 -17.54
C GLN A 469 -23.23 14.48 -18.43
N THR A 470 -22.10 15.11 -18.07
CA THR A 470 -21.55 16.28 -18.78
C THR A 470 -20.30 15.95 -19.58
N PHE A 471 -19.70 14.78 -19.35
CA PHE A 471 -18.63 14.22 -20.15
C PHE A 471 -18.75 12.69 -20.19
N ALA A 472 -18.44 12.09 -21.34
CA ALA A 472 -18.09 10.68 -21.48
C ALA A 472 -16.92 10.59 -22.45
N ASN A 473 -15.92 9.80 -22.10
CA ASN A 473 -14.70 9.69 -22.87
C ASN A 473 -14.90 8.84 -24.15
N GLU A 474 -14.48 9.37 -25.29
CA GLU A 474 -14.51 8.67 -26.59
C GLU A 474 -13.14 8.09 -26.97
N GLU A 475 -12.06 8.42 -26.24
CA GLU A 475 -10.70 7.94 -26.51
C GLU A 475 -10.45 6.60 -25.81
N ALA A 476 -10.31 5.52 -26.58
CA ALA A 476 -10.16 4.16 -26.06
C ALA A 476 -8.91 3.97 -25.19
N ALA A 477 -7.84 4.72 -25.44
CA ALA A 477 -6.61 4.67 -24.63
C ALA A 477 -6.67 5.52 -23.35
N ALA A 478 -7.70 6.37 -23.19
CA ALA A 478 -7.82 7.24 -22.02
C ALA A 478 -8.50 6.52 -20.85
N PHE A 479 -8.00 6.81 -19.64
CA PHE A 479 -8.48 6.34 -18.35
C PHE A 479 -8.36 7.50 -17.36
N PHE A 480 -9.47 8.18 -17.07
CA PHE A 480 -9.47 9.34 -16.18
C PHE A 480 -9.35 8.90 -14.71
N ASN A 481 -8.36 9.45 -14.01
CA ASN A 481 -7.95 9.02 -12.67
C ASN A 481 -8.54 9.86 -11.54
N CYS A 482 -8.43 11.19 -11.69
CA CYS A 482 -8.80 12.18 -10.67
C CYS A 482 -9.30 13.49 -11.32
N VAL A 483 -10.04 14.29 -10.55
CA VAL A 483 -10.52 15.63 -10.89
C VAL A 483 -10.38 16.56 -9.67
N ASP A 484 -9.93 17.79 -9.88
CA ASP A 484 -9.85 18.83 -8.85
C ASP A 484 -10.22 20.21 -9.41
N PHE A 485 -10.59 21.15 -8.52
CA PHE A 485 -11.18 22.45 -8.85
C PHE A 485 -10.43 23.61 -8.18
N GLU A 486 -9.95 24.58 -8.98
CA GLU A 486 -9.34 25.83 -8.50
C GLU A 486 -10.38 26.72 -7.79
N ASP A 487 -11.60 26.72 -8.34
CA ASP A 487 -12.76 27.42 -7.80
C ASP A 487 -14.06 26.69 -8.23
N GLU A 488 -15.24 27.22 -7.88
CA GLU A 488 -16.53 26.59 -8.19
C GLU A 488 -16.86 26.47 -9.70
N GLU A 489 -16.09 27.12 -10.58
CA GLU A 489 -16.29 27.12 -12.02
C GLU A 489 -15.16 26.41 -12.78
N LYS A 490 -13.91 26.45 -12.29
CA LYS A 490 -12.75 25.90 -12.97
C LYS A 490 -12.23 24.60 -12.38
N GLY A 491 -12.12 23.57 -13.22
CA GLY A 491 -11.57 22.27 -12.81
C GLY A 491 -10.82 21.56 -13.92
N LEU A 492 -9.87 20.71 -13.53
CA LEU A 492 -9.15 19.80 -14.42
C LEU A 492 -9.40 18.36 -13.99
N ALA A 493 -9.66 17.47 -14.95
CA ALA A 493 -9.58 16.03 -14.75
C ALA A 493 -8.47 15.45 -15.63
N VAL A 494 -7.73 14.46 -15.09
CA VAL A 494 -6.58 13.88 -15.77
C VAL A 494 -6.73 12.40 -16.06
N SER A 495 -6.36 12.02 -17.28
CA SER A 495 -6.24 10.67 -17.78
C SER A 495 -4.79 10.22 -17.90
N ASP A 496 -4.60 8.90 -17.83
CA ASP A 496 -3.39 8.21 -18.29
C ASP A 496 -2.94 8.66 -19.70
N PRO A 497 -1.67 8.46 -20.06
CA PRO A 497 -1.12 8.99 -21.30
C PRO A 497 -1.76 8.47 -22.58
N VAL A 498 -2.18 9.40 -23.44
CA VAL A 498 -2.58 9.16 -24.83
C VAL A 498 -1.54 9.80 -25.75
N ASP A 499 -1.13 9.10 -26.81
CA ASP A 499 -0.06 9.53 -27.72
C ASP A 499 1.24 9.96 -27.00
N GLY A 500 1.54 9.32 -25.86
CA GLY A 500 2.74 9.58 -25.06
C GLY A 500 2.68 10.83 -24.18
N LYS A 501 1.50 11.38 -23.89
CA LYS A 501 1.31 12.51 -22.95
C LYS A 501 0.05 12.32 -22.11
N PHE A 502 0.12 12.69 -20.82
CA PHE A 502 -1.07 12.75 -19.96
C PHE A 502 -2.17 13.61 -20.62
N ARG A 503 -3.37 13.06 -20.71
CA ARG A 503 -4.52 13.72 -21.36
C ARG A 503 -5.33 14.44 -20.29
N LEU A 504 -5.65 15.71 -20.51
CA LEU A 504 -6.44 16.53 -19.59
C LEU A 504 -7.77 16.91 -20.23
N ILE A 505 -8.79 17.09 -19.40
CA ILE A 505 -9.99 17.86 -19.73
C ILE A 505 -10.14 19.03 -18.75
N GLU A 506 -10.59 20.17 -19.25
CA GLU A 506 -10.87 21.38 -18.48
C GLU A 506 -12.37 21.69 -18.50
N THR A 507 -12.89 22.16 -17.37
CA THR A 507 -14.15 22.88 -17.28
C THR A 507 -13.90 24.31 -16.81
N VAL A 508 -14.69 25.26 -17.32
CA VAL A 508 -14.70 26.68 -16.89
C VAL A 508 -16.12 27.16 -16.55
N ASP A 509 -17.06 26.23 -16.37
CA ASP A 509 -18.48 26.47 -16.06
C ASP A 509 -19.02 25.59 -14.91
N GLY A 510 -18.11 25.06 -14.09
CA GLY A 510 -18.40 24.30 -12.87
C GLY A 510 -18.69 22.82 -13.12
N GLY A 511 -18.16 22.27 -14.22
CA GLY A 511 -18.36 20.87 -14.62
C GLY A 511 -19.59 20.64 -15.49
N LYS A 512 -20.22 21.69 -16.04
CA LYS A 512 -21.40 21.59 -16.93
C LYS A 512 -21.00 21.24 -18.36
N SER A 513 -19.82 21.66 -18.79
CA SER A 513 -19.15 21.23 -20.02
C SER A 513 -17.65 21.02 -19.78
N TRP A 514 -17.04 20.20 -20.65
CA TRP A 514 -15.64 19.82 -20.57
C TRP A 514 -15.01 19.84 -21.96
N GLU A 515 -13.84 20.47 -22.10
CA GLU A 515 -13.05 20.51 -23.34
C GLU A 515 -11.72 19.76 -23.16
N ILE A 516 -11.20 19.16 -24.24
CA ILE A 516 -9.87 18.52 -24.22
C ILE A 516 -8.79 19.60 -24.20
N VAL A 517 -7.87 19.56 -23.23
CA VAL A 517 -6.75 20.50 -23.19
C VAL A 517 -5.72 20.12 -24.26
N GLU A 518 -5.24 21.09 -25.03
CA GLU A 518 -4.23 20.91 -26.06
C GLU A 518 -2.91 20.36 -25.49
N SER A 519 -2.57 19.12 -25.83
CA SER A 519 -1.42 18.40 -25.25
C SER A 519 -0.05 18.99 -25.58
N SER A 520 0.02 20.05 -26.40
CA SER A 520 1.26 20.70 -26.81
C SER A 520 2.11 21.19 -25.61
N GLY A 521 1.48 21.74 -24.58
CA GLY A 521 2.13 22.21 -23.34
C GLY A 521 2.37 21.14 -22.27
N MET A 522 1.86 19.92 -22.46
CA MET A 522 2.13 18.78 -21.56
C MET A 522 3.49 18.14 -21.86
N VAL A 523 4.26 17.79 -20.82
CA VAL A 523 5.54 17.09 -20.96
C VAL A 523 5.29 15.63 -21.40
N PRO A 524 6.13 15.04 -22.27
CA PRO A 524 6.06 13.61 -22.57
C PRO A 524 6.06 12.73 -21.31
N ALA A 525 5.16 11.77 -21.31
CA ALA A 525 5.19 10.63 -20.41
C ALA A 525 6.41 9.76 -20.72
N LEU A 526 6.91 9.08 -19.70
CA LEU A 526 7.89 8.01 -19.85
C LEU A 526 7.19 6.70 -20.25
N GLU A 527 7.94 5.75 -20.80
CA GLU A 527 7.41 4.44 -21.14
C GLU A 527 6.91 3.71 -19.88
N GLY A 528 5.64 3.28 -19.90
CA GLY A 528 4.99 2.64 -18.75
C GLY A 528 4.54 3.59 -17.65
N GLU A 529 4.56 4.92 -17.85
CA GLU A 529 4.08 5.89 -16.85
C GLU A 529 2.55 6.08 -16.91
N PHE A 530 1.90 6.18 -15.75
CA PHE A 530 0.45 6.35 -15.61
C PHE A 530 0.08 7.04 -14.27
N GLY A 531 -1.19 7.36 -14.07
CA GLY A 531 -1.74 7.96 -12.84
C GLY A 531 -2.52 6.94 -11.99
N PHE A 532 -2.75 7.23 -10.70
CA PHE A 532 -3.47 6.32 -9.82
C PHE A 532 -4.84 6.87 -9.38
N ALA A 533 -5.93 6.28 -9.92
CA ALA A 533 -7.31 6.45 -9.43
C ALA A 533 -7.52 5.82 -8.03
N ALA A 534 -6.81 6.33 -7.02
CA ALA A 534 -6.74 5.76 -5.69
C ALA A 534 -7.53 6.54 -4.63
N SER A 535 -7.58 7.88 -4.73
CA SER A 535 -8.13 8.73 -3.66
C SER A 535 -8.67 10.11 -4.09
N GLY A 536 -8.73 10.41 -5.39
CA GLY A 536 -8.96 11.76 -5.94
C GLY A 536 -7.76 12.72 -5.83
N THR A 537 -6.90 12.56 -4.83
CA THR A 537 -5.77 13.48 -4.58
C THR A 537 -4.54 13.31 -5.50
N CYS A 538 -4.68 12.60 -6.64
CA CYS A 538 -3.61 12.41 -7.63
C CYS A 538 -3.43 13.61 -8.58
N ILE A 539 -4.41 14.50 -8.64
CA ILE A 539 -4.28 15.89 -9.08
C ILE A 539 -4.57 16.79 -7.87
N SER A 540 -3.91 17.95 -7.79
CA SER A 540 -4.23 18.95 -6.76
C SER A 540 -4.02 20.38 -7.27
N THR A 541 -4.76 21.33 -6.69
CA THR A 541 -4.57 22.76 -6.89
C THR A 541 -4.27 23.49 -5.58
N ALA A 542 -3.29 24.41 -5.62
CA ALA A 542 -2.96 25.26 -4.48
C ALA A 542 -2.38 26.60 -4.95
N ALA A 543 -2.87 27.70 -4.38
CA ALA A 543 -2.39 29.06 -4.68
C ALA A 543 -2.37 29.42 -6.18
N GLY A 544 -3.34 28.93 -6.96
CA GLY A 544 -3.43 29.16 -8.42
C GLY A 544 -2.39 28.37 -9.22
N ARG A 545 -2.03 27.17 -8.75
CA ARG A 545 -1.07 26.25 -9.40
C ARG A 545 -1.61 24.84 -9.35
N TRP A 546 -1.36 24.09 -10.41
CA TRP A 546 -1.80 22.71 -10.58
C TRP A 546 -0.64 21.74 -10.43
N TYR A 547 -0.91 20.59 -9.82
CA TYR A 547 0.06 19.53 -9.56
C TYR A 547 -0.55 18.18 -9.92
N LEU A 548 0.26 17.27 -10.47
CA LEU A 548 -0.15 15.91 -10.83
C LEU A 548 0.89 14.90 -10.38
N ALA A 549 0.40 13.78 -9.85
CA ALA A 549 1.18 12.62 -9.41
C ALA A 549 1.20 11.53 -10.49
N SER A 550 2.36 10.88 -10.69
CA SER A 550 2.48 9.70 -11.55
C SER A 550 3.29 8.56 -10.91
N GLY A 551 3.07 7.36 -11.44
CA GLY A 551 3.85 6.16 -11.17
C GLY A 551 4.04 5.33 -12.43
N GLY A 552 4.34 4.04 -12.25
CA GLY A 552 4.72 3.15 -13.36
C GLY A 552 6.22 3.20 -13.69
N VAL A 553 6.89 4.29 -13.31
CA VAL A 553 8.30 4.61 -13.61
C VAL A 553 9.04 5.04 -12.34
N ASP A 554 10.34 4.78 -12.27
CA ASP A 554 11.19 5.04 -11.10
C ASP A 554 12.16 6.23 -11.32
N PRO A 555 12.18 7.25 -10.44
CA PRO A 555 11.20 7.51 -9.37
C PRO A 555 9.84 7.93 -9.95
N GLY A 556 8.78 7.77 -9.16
CA GLY A 556 7.47 8.35 -9.51
C GLY A 556 7.61 9.87 -9.67
N ARG A 557 6.86 10.49 -10.59
CA ARG A 557 7.06 11.89 -10.95
C ARG A 557 5.97 12.79 -10.39
N VAL A 558 6.30 14.07 -10.26
CA VAL A 558 5.34 15.15 -10.02
C VAL A 558 5.45 16.17 -11.13
N PHE A 559 4.33 16.41 -11.81
CA PHE A 559 4.16 17.46 -12.79
C PHE A 559 3.60 18.69 -12.10
N ARG A 560 3.97 19.88 -12.58
CA ARG A 560 3.52 21.17 -12.04
C ARG A 560 3.15 22.13 -13.18
N SER A 561 2.14 22.95 -12.98
CA SER A 561 1.74 24.00 -13.92
C SER A 561 1.25 25.25 -13.18
N ALA A 562 1.44 26.42 -13.78
CA ALA A 562 0.92 27.69 -13.28
C ALA A 562 -0.43 28.08 -13.93
N ASP A 563 -0.90 27.32 -14.92
CA ASP A 563 -2.08 27.64 -15.74
C ASP A 563 -2.90 26.40 -16.16
N GLY A 564 -2.49 25.19 -15.78
CA GLY A 564 -3.14 23.93 -16.18
C GLY A 564 -2.79 23.46 -17.60
N HIS A 565 -2.03 24.27 -18.35
CA HIS A 565 -1.82 24.09 -19.80
C HIS A 565 -0.34 23.85 -20.13
N ASN A 566 0.56 24.60 -19.50
CA ASN A 566 2.00 24.50 -19.66
C ASN A 566 2.59 23.79 -18.43
N TRP A 567 3.15 22.61 -18.64
CA TRP A 567 3.60 21.73 -17.57
C TRP A 567 5.12 21.59 -17.56
N ASP A 568 5.69 21.61 -16.36
CA ASP A 568 7.01 21.07 -16.04
C ASP A 568 6.85 19.72 -15.34
N VAL A 569 7.93 18.93 -15.28
CA VAL A 569 7.98 17.69 -14.49
C VAL A 569 9.24 17.61 -13.63
N SER A 570 9.13 16.93 -12.50
CA SER A 570 10.21 16.61 -11.58
C SER A 570 10.12 15.14 -11.16
N GLY A 571 11.25 14.48 -10.95
CA GLY A 571 11.25 13.21 -10.21
C GLY A 571 10.97 13.50 -8.74
N SER A 572 10.10 12.71 -8.12
CA SER A 572 9.97 12.72 -6.66
C SER A 572 11.13 11.97 -6.00
N ALA A 573 11.11 11.82 -4.68
CA ALA A 573 11.97 10.87 -3.97
C ALA A 573 11.22 9.60 -3.51
N ILE A 574 10.11 9.28 -4.19
CA ILE A 574 9.29 8.09 -3.97
C ILE A 574 9.68 7.03 -5.01
N SER A 575 9.96 5.80 -4.54
CA SER A 575 10.30 4.68 -5.41
C SER A 575 9.13 4.34 -6.34
N GLY A 576 9.45 4.14 -7.61
CA GLY A 576 8.50 3.79 -8.65
C GLY A 576 8.68 2.38 -9.19
N GLY A 577 7.83 2.03 -10.16
CA GLY A 577 7.74 0.70 -10.77
C GLY A 577 6.32 0.43 -11.26
N ALA A 578 6.07 -0.74 -11.86
CA ALA A 578 4.81 -1.06 -12.54
C ALA A 578 3.53 -0.97 -11.66
N SER A 579 3.68 -0.94 -10.33
CA SER A 579 2.59 -0.72 -9.36
C SER A 579 2.92 0.36 -8.32
N ALA A 580 3.97 1.15 -8.59
CA ALA A 580 4.56 2.06 -7.63
C ALA A 580 4.82 3.46 -8.19
N GLY A 581 4.84 4.45 -7.30
CA GLY A 581 5.08 5.86 -7.62
C GLY A 581 4.33 6.78 -6.68
N VAL A 582 3.96 7.97 -7.15
CA VAL A 582 3.22 8.97 -6.39
C VAL A 582 1.72 8.78 -6.58
N PHE A 583 0.95 8.70 -5.49
CA PHE A 583 -0.51 8.48 -5.51
C PHE A 583 -1.27 9.75 -5.11
N SER A 584 -0.64 10.61 -4.31
CA SER A 584 -1.25 11.80 -3.73
C SER A 584 -0.20 12.91 -3.61
N VAL A 585 -0.56 14.14 -4.03
CA VAL A 585 0.38 15.27 -4.10
C VAL A 585 -0.22 16.62 -3.66
N PRO A 586 -0.72 16.76 -2.42
CA PRO A 586 -1.31 18.02 -1.97
C PRO A 586 -0.25 19.09 -1.63
N PHE A 587 -0.53 20.32 -2.07
CA PHE A 587 0.20 21.52 -1.66
C PHE A 587 -0.64 22.36 -0.69
N LYS A 588 -0.01 23.04 0.27
CA LYS A 588 -0.70 23.98 1.19
C LYS A 588 -0.56 25.45 0.77
N ASP A 589 0.43 25.74 -0.06
CA ASP A 589 0.79 27.05 -0.59
C ASP A 589 1.66 26.88 -1.85
N GLU A 590 2.07 27.98 -2.49
CA GLU A 590 2.80 27.98 -3.77
C GLU A 590 4.17 27.27 -3.73
N LEU A 591 4.72 27.02 -2.53
CA LEU A 591 6.05 26.44 -2.29
C LEU A 591 6.01 25.05 -1.67
N ASN A 592 5.10 24.80 -0.73
CA ASN A 592 5.18 23.67 0.17
C ASN A 592 4.24 22.53 -0.24
N GLY A 593 4.84 21.43 -0.72
CA GLY A 593 4.14 20.21 -1.12
C GLY A 593 4.57 19.00 -0.31
N ILE A 594 3.64 18.06 -0.13
CA ILE A 594 3.97 16.67 0.20
C ILE A 594 3.53 15.79 -0.95
N ALA A 595 4.26 14.69 -1.12
CA ALA A 595 3.91 13.60 -2.00
C ALA A 595 3.91 12.31 -1.16
N VAL A 596 2.89 11.48 -1.32
CA VAL A 596 2.86 10.13 -0.76
C VAL A 596 2.46 9.11 -1.80
N GLY A 597 2.87 7.86 -1.59
CA GLY A 597 2.68 6.77 -2.51
C GLY A 597 3.38 5.52 -2.00
N GLY A 598 4.22 4.91 -2.83
CA GLY A 598 4.86 3.61 -2.57
C GLY A 598 4.39 2.58 -3.60
N ASP A 599 4.41 1.29 -3.26
CA ASP A 599 3.93 0.21 -4.13
C ASP A 599 2.60 -0.37 -3.59
N PHE A 600 1.52 -0.33 -4.38
CA PHE A 600 0.24 -0.89 -3.96
C PHE A 600 0.27 -2.43 -3.83
N ASN A 601 1.21 -3.10 -4.51
CA ASN A 601 1.44 -4.54 -4.37
C ASN A 601 2.20 -4.91 -3.09
N VAL A 602 2.88 -3.95 -2.47
CA VAL A 602 3.63 -4.11 -1.21
C VAL A 602 3.07 -3.13 -0.18
N ALA A 603 1.81 -3.31 0.20
CA ALA A 603 1.05 -2.27 0.93
C ALA A 603 1.62 -1.86 2.31
N ASN A 604 2.48 -2.69 2.91
CA ASN A 604 3.20 -2.41 4.16
C ASN A 604 4.65 -1.94 3.94
N GLY A 605 5.09 -1.80 2.69
CA GLY A 605 6.38 -1.20 2.34
C GLY A 605 6.43 0.24 2.84
N SER A 606 7.46 0.57 3.62
CA SER A 606 7.57 1.80 4.41
C SER A 606 8.92 2.50 4.20
N THR A 607 9.51 2.32 3.01
CA THR A 607 10.74 2.99 2.58
C THR A 607 10.49 3.69 1.26
N TYR A 608 10.90 4.96 1.14
CA TYR A 608 10.69 5.77 -0.07
C TYR A 608 9.20 5.85 -0.49
N THR A 609 8.28 5.90 0.48
CA THR A 609 6.83 6.05 0.25
C THR A 609 6.32 7.48 0.41
N SER A 610 7.19 8.43 0.75
CA SER A 610 6.86 9.85 0.86
C SER A 610 8.05 10.77 0.59
N SER A 611 7.75 11.97 0.08
CA SER A 611 8.71 13.04 -0.12
C SER A 611 8.03 14.41 0.08
N TRP A 612 8.84 15.46 0.25
CA TRP A 612 8.37 16.83 0.50
C TRP A 612 9.15 17.84 -0.36
N SER A 613 8.53 18.99 -0.62
CA SER A 613 9.08 20.11 -1.39
C SER A 613 8.84 21.43 -0.66
N GLU A 614 9.79 22.36 -0.77
CA GLU A 614 9.69 23.75 -0.28
C GLU A 614 9.98 24.79 -1.40
N ASP A 615 9.98 24.35 -2.66
CA ASP A 615 10.28 25.17 -3.85
C ASP A 615 9.19 25.08 -4.95
N GLY A 616 7.99 24.65 -4.56
CA GLY A 616 6.82 24.57 -5.44
C GLY A 616 6.84 23.35 -6.36
N GLY A 617 7.43 22.24 -5.91
CA GLY A 617 7.59 21.01 -6.69
C GLY A 617 8.66 21.13 -7.78
N ALA A 618 9.67 22.00 -7.59
CA ALA A 618 10.83 22.04 -8.47
C ALA A 618 11.85 20.96 -8.10
N THR A 619 12.01 20.69 -6.79
CA THR A 619 12.75 19.56 -6.24
C THR A 619 11.97 18.87 -5.11
N TRP A 620 12.30 17.60 -4.89
CA TRP A 620 11.68 16.74 -3.86
C TRP A 620 12.75 16.08 -3.01
N THR A 621 12.54 16.10 -1.70
CA THR A 621 13.42 15.46 -0.71
C THR A 621 12.67 14.30 -0.05
N ALA A 622 13.31 13.14 0.08
CA ALA A 622 12.73 12.01 0.80
C ALA A 622 12.41 12.38 2.25
N SER A 623 11.37 11.75 2.82
CA SER A 623 11.15 11.80 4.27
C SER A 623 12.28 11.10 5.03
N GLU A 624 12.61 11.60 6.22
CA GLU A 624 13.55 11.00 7.16
C GLU A 624 12.90 9.81 7.91
N ALA A 625 11.59 9.89 8.14
CA ALA A 625 10.76 8.78 8.58
C ALA A 625 9.48 8.74 7.73
N PHE A 626 9.28 7.62 7.03
CA PHE A 626 8.17 7.41 6.10
C PHE A 626 6.88 6.97 6.81
N PRO A 627 5.70 7.07 6.15
CA PRO A 627 4.48 6.43 6.60
C PRO A 627 4.65 4.91 6.79
N GLY A 628 3.87 4.32 7.69
CA GLY A 628 3.90 2.89 8.02
C GLY A 628 3.36 1.94 6.93
N GLY A 629 3.56 2.26 5.65
CA GLY A 629 3.04 1.56 4.49
C GLY A 629 2.93 2.50 3.29
N TYR A 630 2.42 2.00 2.16
CA TYR A 630 2.03 2.88 1.06
C TYR A 630 0.80 3.69 1.43
N ARG A 631 0.68 4.92 0.93
CA ARG A 631 -0.47 5.80 1.22
C ARG A 631 -1.10 6.26 -0.10
N SER A 632 -2.40 5.99 -0.23
CA SER A 632 -3.21 6.29 -1.40
C SER A 632 -3.71 7.73 -1.42
N GLY A 633 -3.89 8.35 -0.24
CA GLY A 633 -4.35 9.73 -0.10
C GLY A 633 -3.64 10.47 1.02
N SER A 634 -3.52 11.78 0.88
CA SER A 634 -3.00 12.67 1.92
C SER A 634 -3.63 14.06 1.83
N SER A 635 -3.67 14.77 2.96
CA SER A 635 -4.23 16.11 3.04
C SER A 635 -3.53 16.93 4.13
N TRP A 636 -3.21 18.18 3.82
CA TRP A 636 -2.75 19.17 4.80
C TRP A 636 -3.89 19.56 5.73
N ALA A 637 -3.63 19.72 7.02
CA ALA A 637 -4.62 20.21 7.98
C ALA A 637 -4.62 21.75 8.00
N PRO A 638 -5.60 22.44 7.39
CA PRO A 638 -5.54 23.89 7.24
C PRO A 638 -5.66 24.59 8.60
N GLY A 639 -4.91 25.68 8.77
CA GLY A 639 -4.80 26.37 10.07
C GLY A 639 -3.88 25.69 11.10
N LEU A 640 -3.27 24.54 10.78
CA LEU A 640 -2.19 23.93 11.56
C LEU A 640 -0.87 24.02 10.78
N CYS A 641 0.18 24.56 11.40
CA CYS A 641 1.47 24.67 10.73
C CYS A 641 2.10 23.30 10.55
N ASN A 642 2.39 22.94 9.29
CA ASN A 642 3.16 21.75 8.91
C ASN A 642 2.54 20.41 9.34
N VAL A 643 1.23 20.40 9.64
CA VAL A 643 0.49 19.18 9.96
C VAL A 643 -0.23 18.66 8.71
N ALA A 644 -0.04 17.38 8.40
CA ALA A 644 -0.79 16.67 7.38
C ALA A 644 -1.11 15.24 7.84
N VAL A 645 -2.17 14.68 7.27
CA VAL A 645 -2.59 13.29 7.48
C VAL A 645 -2.45 12.54 6.17
N ALA A 646 -1.94 11.31 6.21
CA ALA A 646 -1.90 10.39 5.09
C ALA A 646 -2.62 9.09 5.46
N VAL A 647 -3.32 8.48 4.50
CA VAL A 647 -4.05 7.23 4.68
C VAL A 647 -3.77 6.23 3.57
N GLY A 648 -3.91 4.95 3.89
CA GLY A 648 -3.88 3.86 2.94
C GLY A 648 -4.48 2.57 3.54
N PRO A 649 -4.59 1.50 2.76
CA PRO A 649 -5.16 0.23 3.23
C PRO A 649 -4.50 -0.36 4.47
N SER A 650 -3.23 -0.04 4.75
CA SER A 650 -2.47 -0.50 5.91
C SER A 650 -2.48 0.45 7.13
N GLY A 651 -3.10 1.64 7.03
CA GLY A 651 -3.27 2.53 8.18
C GLY A 651 -3.29 4.02 7.86
N SER A 652 -3.10 4.83 8.92
CA SER A 652 -3.05 6.28 8.86
C SER A 652 -1.86 6.85 9.62
N ASP A 653 -1.22 7.84 9.04
CA ASP A 653 -0.03 8.51 9.58
C ASP A 653 -0.26 10.02 9.66
N VAL A 654 0.40 10.64 10.64
CA VAL A 654 0.44 12.09 10.80
C VAL A 654 1.88 12.60 10.71
N THR A 655 2.08 13.70 10.00
CA THR A 655 3.30 14.52 10.09
C THR A 655 2.98 15.82 10.86
N VAL A 656 3.99 16.38 11.51
CA VAL A 656 3.92 17.69 12.20
C VAL A 656 5.08 18.62 11.81
N ASP A 657 5.87 18.22 10.82
CA ASP A 657 7.09 18.90 10.35
C ASP A 657 7.14 19.07 8.81
N GLY A 658 5.99 18.86 8.15
CA GLY A 658 5.81 19.12 6.72
C GLY A 658 6.15 17.92 5.84
N GLY A 659 5.93 16.70 6.32
CA GLY A 659 6.23 15.47 5.61
C GLY A 659 7.69 15.01 5.75
N ARG A 660 8.48 15.60 6.66
CA ARG A 660 9.86 15.14 6.93
C ARG A 660 9.84 13.88 7.77
N THR A 661 9.03 13.85 8.82
CA THR A 661 8.76 12.64 9.60
C THR A 661 7.26 12.37 9.66
N TRP A 662 6.92 11.09 9.54
CA TRP A 662 5.58 10.56 9.67
C TRP A 662 5.50 9.62 10.88
N ARG A 663 4.32 9.56 11.51
CA ARG A 663 4.03 8.68 12.63
C ARG A 663 2.66 8.06 12.48
N THR A 664 2.61 6.73 12.46
CA THR A 664 1.36 5.97 12.42
C THR A 664 0.56 6.20 13.70
N PHE A 665 -0.75 6.39 13.55
CA PHE A 665 -1.69 6.54 14.68
C PHE A 665 -2.91 5.62 14.60
N ASP A 666 -3.21 5.06 13.43
CA ASP A 666 -4.29 4.09 13.22
C ASP A 666 -3.84 3.03 12.19
N THR A 667 -4.33 1.80 12.28
CA THR A 667 -4.00 0.69 11.36
C THR A 667 -5.23 0.23 10.56
N GLY A 668 -6.29 1.04 10.52
CA GLY A 668 -7.49 0.79 9.75
C GLY A 668 -7.34 1.21 8.29
N SER A 669 -7.88 0.40 7.40
CA SER A 669 -7.94 0.70 5.96
C SER A 669 -8.81 1.93 5.70
N PHE A 670 -8.20 2.93 5.08
CA PHE A 670 -8.86 4.04 4.39
C PHE A 670 -8.15 4.22 3.03
N ASP A 671 -8.88 4.63 2.00
CA ASP A 671 -8.33 4.91 0.68
C ASP A 671 -8.07 6.43 0.51
N SER A 672 -8.94 7.29 1.08
CA SER A 672 -8.93 8.75 0.85
C SER A 672 -9.05 9.54 2.14
N VAL A 673 -8.47 10.75 2.18
CA VAL A 673 -8.51 11.65 3.34
C VAL A 673 -8.53 13.11 2.90
N GLU A 674 -9.34 13.93 3.56
CA GLU A 674 -9.35 15.38 3.37
C GLU A 674 -9.55 16.10 4.71
N CYS A 675 -8.80 17.18 4.94
CA CYS A 675 -8.81 17.97 6.17
C CYS A 675 -9.28 19.40 5.94
N LEU A 676 -10.15 19.89 6.83
CA LEU A 676 -10.76 21.21 6.79
C LEU A 676 -10.20 22.14 7.87
N SER A 677 -10.29 23.45 7.61
CA SER A 677 -9.86 24.55 8.50
C SER A 677 -10.41 24.49 9.94
N GLY A 678 -11.49 23.73 10.17
CA GLY A 678 -12.02 23.43 11.50
C GLY A 678 -11.21 22.42 12.33
N ARG A 679 -10.03 22.00 11.85
CA ARG A 679 -9.22 20.91 12.41
C ARG A 679 -9.94 19.55 12.43
N VAL A 680 -10.88 19.38 11.51
CA VAL A 680 -11.58 18.13 11.26
C VAL A 680 -11.04 17.54 9.97
N CYS A 681 -10.70 16.26 10.00
CA CYS A 681 -10.41 15.49 8.79
C CYS A 681 -11.47 14.41 8.62
N TRP A 682 -11.84 14.13 7.39
CA TRP A 682 -12.64 12.98 7.01
C TRP A 682 -11.76 11.98 6.28
N ALA A 683 -12.11 10.70 6.35
CA ALA A 683 -11.50 9.65 5.55
C ALA A 683 -12.56 8.65 5.08
N SER A 684 -12.37 8.07 3.89
CA SER A 684 -13.25 7.04 3.30
C SER A 684 -12.42 5.84 2.85
N GLY A 685 -13.02 4.66 2.71
CA GLY A 685 -12.32 3.48 2.24
C GLY A 685 -13.15 2.20 2.12
N SER A 686 -12.48 1.07 2.29
CA SER A 686 -13.04 -0.28 2.09
C SER A 686 -14.24 -0.61 3.02
N GLY A 687 -15.14 -1.46 2.53
CA GLY A 687 -16.22 -2.04 3.35
C GLY A 687 -17.24 -1.04 3.90
N GLY A 688 -17.47 0.07 3.19
CA GLY A 688 -18.35 1.16 3.61
C GLY A 688 -17.76 2.08 4.67
N ARG A 689 -16.47 1.93 5.00
CA ARG A 689 -15.83 2.65 6.11
C ARG A 689 -15.67 4.13 5.77
N VAL A 690 -16.23 4.98 6.64
CA VAL A 690 -15.97 6.42 6.68
C VAL A 690 -15.59 6.79 8.12
N GLY A 691 -14.65 7.70 8.28
CA GLY A 691 -14.11 8.13 9.56
C GLY A 691 -13.97 9.63 9.66
N ARG A 692 -14.05 10.15 10.89
CA ARG A 692 -13.76 11.55 11.20
C ARG A 692 -12.69 11.65 12.29
N LEU A 693 -11.76 12.59 12.13
CA LEU A 693 -10.64 12.83 13.05
C LEU A 693 -10.64 14.29 13.47
N TRP A 694 -10.50 14.55 14.78
CA TRP A 694 -10.35 15.90 15.34
C TRP A 694 -8.91 16.12 15.80
N LEU A 695 -8.20 17.02 15.11
CA LEU A 695 -6.82 17.41 15.43
C LEU A 695 -6.84 18.50 16.53
N LYS A 696 -6.72 18.08 17.79
CA LYS A 696 -6.87 18.95 18.97
C LYS A 696 -5.61 19.75 19.31
#